data_AF-A0A2P4YSJ6-F1
#
_entry.id   AF-A0A2P4YSJ6-F1
#
_cell.length_a   1.000
_cell.length_b   1.000
_cell.length_c   1.000
_cell.angle_alpha   90.00
_cell.angle_beta   90.00
_cell.angle_gamma   90.00
#
_symmetry.space_group_name_H-M   'P 1'
#
loop_
_entity.id
_entity.type
_entity.pdbx_description
1 polymer ?
#
loop_
_entity_poly.entity_id
_entity_poly.type
_entity_poly.pdbx_seq_one_letter_code
_entity_poly.pdbx_strand_id
1 'polypeptide(L)'
;MQADPAQVALFRINFDSLRIKSAMDFTLGIGMNLSFCHRFSRVVDILVAQRYQMVGAKLGPTIAAANEAKQSYQKSVPRWFALPFLMASIFAVIYTHQAIETSHAACRAYPQCVAFSYTWTSDAKCSCIMLIDTDRIPRTARDWYSPADATEIVRKLAVGGSLQGLQLINRQLQHFPEELRHCTGLETISLIYTSTEDLPEWIVELKQLQFFSLIYTSLEEIPSWATEFKQLQHLHLEGKYGSQNLVTLPPDLFSDFPEFTFLHLGNHHNLVALPPFYGTPNLRSMVLAVLLSLTELPSFDNLPNLETMALAHIQRVPVVPDMAPLVSLSRLAIFRPNHMCCNGFIGACNLTDSYCEQDVAFNVPAAKCLDANDPRHATTATSEILAKFSFAICQKSAIPFALEGLSDFPTPDRIASCDGVMFRQCDIPGVTSANGTVGMCYSSRMQVVACNVDQLFIKVRRVEIERNVGPPCNPEEEAWLGCKRADLSAAPTSVSNLQHPTNVFIMPRVTLNIGMFGCGTVGGGVFDLLHSPVRRQKLAAMGVNALVSKICVQNVKKDRGLQHLGSETTFTSSYSDILEDSNINCIVELMGGVDDAKDVVFGAIKAGKHVITANKALVANFMPEIVQLLQSHPDVRFGYEAAVAGGIPIIHTLQGAYNSDTITEIAGIMNGTTNYMLSKMEAEGVAYDAVLKEAQDLGYAEANPSADVDGYDVQSKIAILAKLGFATIAKPAETPTVGISRVSSADIVYSKMMDSTIKLLGVAKLLKPADEKTGKPQEVTVYVSPVVVKHSNVIASISGATNLVNVRSDNLDSSAYVGPGAGRFPTANSVMNDIIQLARGDAPLDPFKASVPFTLQPDYEAHFYVRITITDGLGVIRHVGQLAEESGVSIYSILQAPIIDRANVQFVVTTETSLLSKVRSMCQKIAALPFVQEEPLYLPIM
;
A
#
# COMPACT_ATOMS: atom_id res chain seq x y z
N MET A 1 12.29 -1.91 9.96
CA MET A 1 12.76 -2.74 8.82
C MET A 1 13.03 -1.81 7.64
N GLN A 2 14.28 -1.66 7.20
CA GLN A 2 14.57 -1.02 5.90
C GLN A 2 14.49 -2.09 4.83
N ALA A 3 13.91 -1.76 3.66
CA ALA A 3 13.88 -2.64 2.50
C ALA A 3 15.30 -3.11 2.13
N ASP A 4 15.42 -4.28 1.51
CA ASP A 4 16.70 -4.76 0.98
C ASP A 4 17.20 -3.77 -0.08
N PRO A 5 18.35 -3.10 0.13
CA PRO A 5 18.92 -2.15 -0.81
C PRO A 5 19.20 -2.75 -2.18
N ALA A 6 19.48 -4.06 -2.27
CA ALA A 6 19.61 -4.74 -3.54
C ALA A 6 18.27 -4.78 -4.30
N GLN A 7 17.17 -5.05 -3.58
CA GLN A 7 15.81 -5.04 -4.16
C GLN A 7 15.37 -3.63 -4.54
N VAL A 8 15.68 -2.62 -3.73
CA VAL A 8 15.39 -1.21 -4.05
C VAL A 8 16.17 -0.75 -5.28
N ALA A 9 17.45 -1.11 -5.38
CA ALA A 9 18.28 -0.79 -6.54
C ALA A 9 17.77 -1.49 -7.81
N LEU A 10 17.47 -2.79 -7.74
CA LEU A 10 16.85 -3.55 -8.84
C LEU A 10 15.49 -2.96 -9.24
N PHE A 11 14.68 -2.54 -8.28
CA PHE A 11 13.41 -1.88 -8.52
C PHE A 11 13.61 -0.57 -9.28
N ARG A 12 14.53 0.30 -8.82
CA ARG A 12 14.84 1.57 -9.49
C ARG A 12 15.31 1.35 -10.93
N ILE A 13 16.23 0.42 -11.16
CA ILE A 13 16.76 0.09 -12.50
C ILE A 13 15.65 -0.40 -13.44
N ASN A 14 14.77 -1.29 -12.97
CA ASN A 14 13.70 -1.85 -13.79
C ASN A 14 12.63 -0.80 -14.14
N PHE A 15 12.25 0.08 -13.21
CA PHE A 15 11.24 1.11 -13.45
C PHE A 15 11.77 2.30 -14.24
N ASP A 16 13.07 2.56 -14.19
CA ASP A 16 13.69 3.59 -15.03
C ASP A 16 13.61 3.27 -16.52
N SER A 17 13.43 1.99 -16.90
CA SER A 17 13.14 1.60 -18.29
C SER A 17 11.75 2.04 -18.78
N LEU A 18 10.84 2.39 -17.86
CA LEU A 18 9.50 2.94 -18.17
C LEU A 18 9.51 4.46 -18.28
N ARG A 19 10.62 5.12 -17.92
CA ARG A 19 10.78 6.57 -18.02
C ARG A 19 11.36 6.94 -19.37
N ILE A 20 10.78 7.94 -20.01
CA ILE A 20 11.32 8.55 -21.22
C ILE A 20 12.46 9.47 -20.77
N LYS A 21 13.70 8.96 -20.82
CA LYS A 21 14.89 9.71 -20.38
C LYS A 21 15.56 10.46 -21.54
N SER A 22 15.31 10.04 -22.78
CA SER A 22 15.89 10.68 -23.97
C SER A 22 14.84 10.90 -25.07
N ALA A 23 15.15 11.83 -25.99
CA ALA A 23 14.36 12.05 -27.20
C ALA A 23 14.27 10.80 -28.09
N MET A 24 15.26 9.90 -28.00
CA MET A 24 15.26 8.65 -28.74
C MET A 24 14.26 7.64 -28.13
N ASP A 25 14.20 7.53 -26.81
CA ASP A 25 13.20 6.70 -26.10
C ASP A 25 11.78 7.17 -26.40
N PHE A 26 11.59 8.50 -26.42
CA PHE A 26 10.33 9.12 -26.80
C PHE A 26 9.92 8.74 -28.23
N THR A 27 10.86 8.86 -29.16
CA THR A 27 10.61 8.58 -30.59
C THR A 27 10.31 7.10 -30.82
N LEU A 28 11.04 6.19 -30.16
CA LEU A 28 10.80 4.75 -30.24
C LEU A 28 9.44 4.37 -29.62
N GLY A 29 9.15 4.85 -28.41
CA GLY A 29 7.90 4.59 -27.72
C GLY A 29 6.68 5.08 -28.51
N ILE A 30 6.73 6.30 -29.05
CA ILE A 30 5.67 6.84 -29.91
C ILE A 30 5.59 6.11 -31.24
N GLY A 31 6.72 5.79 -31.87
CA GLY A 31 6.76 5.08 -33.15
C GLY A 31 6.11 3.69 -33.07
N MET A 32 6.34 2.96 -31.97
CA MET A 32 5.69 1.67 -31.71
C MET A 32 4.19 1.82 -31.49
N ASN A 33 3.76 2.79 -30.69
CA ASN A 33 2.35 3.04 -30.41
C ASN A 33 1.58 3.50 -31.67
N LEU A 34 2.14 4.40 -32.47
CA LEU A 34 1.54 4.83 -33.75
C LEU A 34 1.45 3.67 -34.75
N SER A 35 2.47 2.82 -34.84
CA SER A 35 2.45 1.63 -35.68
C SER A 35 1.38 0.63 -35.24
N PHE A 36 1.18 0.47 -33.93
CA PHE A 36 0.12 -0.35 -33.37
C PHE A 36 -1.27 0.21 -33.67
N CYS A 37 -1.49 1.52 -33.45
CA CYS A 37 -2.74 2.19 -33.78
C CYS A 37 -3.09 2.07 -35.27
N HIS A 38 -2.10 2.24 -36.16
CA HIS A 38 -2.30 2.09 -37.60
C HIS A 38 -2.68 0.64 -37.97
N ARG A 39 -2.00 -0.37 -37.40
CA ARG A 39 -2.35 -1.78 -37.62
C ARG A 39 -3.73 -2.11 -37.08
N PHE A 40 -4.09 -1.59 -35.90
CA PHE A 40 -5.39 -1.81 -35.28
C PHE A 40 -6.52 -1.20 -36.12
N SER A 41 -6.36 0.05 -36.58
CA SER A 41 -7.32 0.69 -37.50
C SER A 41 -7.53 -0.14 -38.77
N ARG A 42 -6.46 -0.71 -39.35
CA ARG A 42 -6.56 -1.57 -40.53
C ARG A 42 -7.29 -2.88 -40.27
N VAL A 43 -7.13 -3.48 -39.08
CA VAL A 43 -7.88 -4.67 -38.67
C VAL A 43 -9.36 -4.33 -38.49
N VAL A 44 -9.68 -3.19 -37.86
CA VAL A 44 -11.05 -2.70 -37.71
C VAL A 44 -11.71 -2.48 -39.08
N ASP A 45 -11.02 -1.84 -40.03
CA ASP A 45 -11.53 -1.64 -41.39
C ASP A 45 -11.89 -2.96 -42.09
N ILE A 46 -11.06 -4.01 -41.92
CA ILE A 46 -11.31 -5.35 -42.47
C ILE A 46 -12.53 -6.01 -41.79
N LEU A 47 -12.63 -5.90 -40.46
CA LEU A 47 -13.76 -6.46 -39.71
C LEU A 47 -15.08 -5.78 -40.06
N VAL A 48 -15.07 -4.45 -40.26
CA VAL A 48 -16.23 -3.68 -40.72
C VAL A 48 -16.64 -4.10 -42.13
N ALA A 49 -15.67 -4.26 -43.05
CA ALA A 49 -15.94 -4.72 -44.42
C ALA A 49 -16.55 -6.14 -44.47
N GLN A 50 -16.06 -7.07 -43.65
CA GLN A 50 -16.63 -8.42 -43.53
C GLN A 50 -18.06 -8.40 -42.97
N ARG A 51 -18.36 -7.49 -42.03
CA ARG A 51 -19.71 -7.35 -41.45
C ARG A 51 -20.70 -6.80 -42.48
N TYR A 52 -20.29 -5.86 -43.33
CA TYR A 52 -21.12 -5.37 -44.44
C TYR A 52 -21.40 -6.47 -45.49
N GLN A 53 -20.46 -7.35 -45.78
CA GLN A 53 -20.69 -8.50 -46.68
C GLN A 53 -21.69 -9.51 -46.09
N MET A 54 -21.66 -9.76 -44.78
CA MET A 54 -22.62 -10.67 -44.12
C MET A 54 -24.04 -10.09 -44.05
N VAL A 55 -24.18 -8.76 -43.91
CA VAL A 55 -25.49 -8.08 -43.90
C VAL A 55 -26.08 -7.97 -45.31
N GLY A 56 -25.24 -7.77 -46.34
CA GLY A 56 -25.67 -7.71 -47.75
C GLY A 56 -26.28 -9.01 -48.28
N ALA A 57 -25.92 -10.18 -47.72
CA ALA A 57 -26.49 -11.47 -48.11
C ALA A 57 -27.96 -11.68 -47.67
N LYS A 58 -28.51 -10.79 -46.82
CA LYS A 58 -29.90 -10.84 -46.33
C LYS A 58 -30.87 -9.90 -47.05
N LEU A 59 -30.40 -9.04 -47.96
CA LEU A 59 -31.26 -8.23 -48.84
C LEU A 59 -31.14 -8.73 -50.28
N GLY A 60 -32.29 -8.88 -50.95
CA GLY A 60 -32.44 -9.50 -52.27
C GLY A 60 -31.62 -8.88 -53.43
N PRO A 61 -31.75 -9.41 -54.66
CA PRO A 61 -30.70 -9.42 -55.69
C PRO A 61 -30.31 -8.08 -56.32
N THR A 62 -30.88 -6.96 -55.87
CA THR A 62 -30.78 -5.66 -56.55
C THR A 62 -29.69 -4.73 -56.00
N ILE A 63 -28.99 -5.09 -54.91
CA ILE A 63 -27.88 -4.28 -54.34
C ILE A 63 -26.50 -4.95 -54.53
N ALA A 64 -26.45 -6.22 -54.92
CA ALA A 64 -25.19 -6.94 -55.15
C ALA A 64 -24.34 -6.35 -56.30
N ALA A 65 -24.97 -5.73 -57.30
CA ALA A 65 -24.27 -5.17 -58.47
C ALA A 65 -23.56 -3.82 -58.21
N ALA A 66 -23.89 -3.10 -57.13
CA ALA A 66 -23.28 -1.79 -56.85
C ALA A 66 -21.97 -1.89 -56.04
N ASN A 67 -21.67 -3.05 -55.44
CA ASN A 67 -20.53 -3.22 -54.54
C ASN A 67 -19.30 -3.90 -55.16
N GLU A 68 -19.35 -4.31 -56.44
CA GLU A 68 -18.17 -4.84 -57.14
C GLU A 68 -17.14 -3.75 -57.53
N ALA A 69 -17.50 -2.47 -57.47
CA ALA A 69 -16.63 -1.38 -57.95
C ALA A 69 -15.59 -0.84 -56.94
N LYS A 70 -15.44 -1.42 -55.74
CA LYS A 70 -14.48 -0.94 -54.72
C LYS A 70 -13.64 -2.05 -54.07
N GLN A 71 -13.26 -3.09 -54.82
CA GLN A 71 -12.15 -3.95 -54.40
C GLN A 71 -10.80 -3.27 -54.70
N SER A 72 -10.33 -2.46 -53.74
CA SER A 72 -8.93 -2.06 -53.68
C SER A 72 -8.09 -3.31 -53.43
N TYR A 73 -7.46 -3.81 -54.49
CA TYR A 73 -6.48 -4.90 -54.45
C TYR A 73 -5.38 -4.56 -53.44
N GLN A 74 -5.35 -5.26 -52.31
CA GLN A 74 -4.27 -5.20 -51.34
C GLN A 74 -3.02 -5.80 -52.01
N LYS A 75 -2.08 -4.96 -52.48
CA LYS A 75 -0.79 -5.44 -52.97
C LYS A 75 -0.11 -6.21 -51.83
N SER A 76 0.09 -7.51 -52.03
CA SER A 76 0.83 -8.36 -51.11
C SER A 76 2.24 -7.78 -50.93
N VAL A 77 2.62 -7.44 -49.70
CA VAL A 77 4.00 -7.09 -49.38
C VAL A 77 4.85 -8.34 -49.68
N PRO A 78 5.85 -8.25 -50.55
CA PRO A 78 6.68 -9.41 -50.90
C PRO A 78 7.33 -10.02 -49.66
N ARG A 79 7.30 -11.36 -49.53
CA ARG A 79 7.85 -12.08 -48.36
C ARG A 79 9.32 -11.75 -48.05
N TRP A 80 10.09 -11.33 -49.04
CA TRP A 80 11.49 -10.91 -48.85
C TRP A 80 11.64 -9.64 -48.00
N PHE A 81 10.63 -8.78 -47.91
CA PHE A 81 10.64 -7.62 -46.99
C PHE A 81 10.56 -8.03 -45.51
N ALA A 82 10.05 -9.23 -45.19
CA ALA A 82 10.02 -9.74 -43.81
C ALA A 82 11.35 -10.36 -43.37
N LEU A 83 12.19 -10.77 -44.33
CA LEU A 83 13.49 -11.40 -44.08
C LEU A 83 14.43 -10.54 -43.20
N PRO A 84 14.65 -9.24 -43.45
CA PRO A 84 15.53 -8.43 -42.60
C PRO A 84 14.98 -8.27 -41.17
N PHE A 85 13.66 -8.18 -40.98
CA PHE A 85 13.06 -8.12 -39.64
C PHE A 85 13.22 -9.44 -38.88
N LEU A 86 13.02 -10.58 -39.56
CA LEU A 86 13.25 -11.89 -38.97
C LEU A 86 14.73 -12.06 -38.58
N MET A 87 15.65 -11.68 -39.46
CA MET A 87 17.09 -11.72 -39.18
C MET A 87 17.48 -10.80 -38.02
N ALA A 88 16.90 -9.59 -37.95
CA ALA A 88 17.12 -8.67 -36.83
C ALA A 88 16.56 -9.23 -35.50
N SER A 89 15.38 -9.86 -35.52
CA SER A 89 14.82 -10.53 -34.33
C SER A 89 15.70 -11.71 -33.87
N ILE A 90 16.18 -12.53 -34.80
CA ILE A 90 17.10 -13.63 -34.50
C ILE A 90 18.41 -13.09 -33.93
N PHE A 91 18.98 -12.05 -34.54
CA PHE A 91 20.19 -11.40 -34.04
C PHE A 91 19.99 -10.82 -32.63
N ALA A 92 18.86 -10.14 -32.37
CA ALA A 92 18.55 -9.59 -31.05
C ALA A 92 18.47 -10.71 -29.99
N VAL A 93 17.81 -11.83 -30.31
CA VAL A 93 17.74 -12.99 -29.39
C VAL A 93 19.13 -13.56 -29.11
N ILE A 94 19.97 -13.74 -30.14
CA ILE A 94 21.34 -14.24 -29.99
C ILE A 94 22.18 -13.26 -29.16
N TYR A 95 22.12 -11.97 -29.49
CA TYR A 95 22.84 -10.91 -28.78
C TYR A 95 22.45 -10.86 -27.31
N THR A 96 21.14 -10.84 -27.00
CA THR A 96 20.64 -10.82 -25.62
C THR A 96 21.08 -12.06 -24.86
N HIS A 97 20.95 -13.25 -25.45
CA HIS A 97 21.38 -14.48 -24.81
C HIS A 97 22.88 -14.47 -24.50
N GLN A 98 23.70 -14.10 -25.49
CA GLN A 98 25.14 -14.04 -25.32
C GLN A 98 25.56 -13.00 -24.29
N ALA A 99 24.96 -11.81 -24.31
CA ALA A 99 25.22 -10.74 -23.34
C ALA A 99 24.88 -11.14 -21.90
N ILE A 100 23.76 -11.85 -21.71
CA ILE A 100 23.36 -12.39 -20.40
C ILE A 100 24.38 -13.41 -19.91
N GLU A 101 24.72 -14.40 -20.73
CA GLU A 101 25.66 -15.45 -20.33
C GLU A 101 27.06 -14.89 -20.02
N THR A 102 27.59 -14.00 -20.86
CA THR A 102 28.92 -13.42 -20.66
C THR A 102 29.00 -12.54 -19.41
N SER A 103 28.00 -11.67 -19.18
CA SER A 103 27.97 -10.82 -17.99
C SER A 103 27.83 -11.64 -16.71
N HIS A 104 26.98 -12.68 -16.69
CA HIS A 104 26.85 -13.56 -15.52
C HIS A 104 28.12 -14.36 -15.24
N ALA A 105 28.79 -14.86 -16.29
CA ALA A 105 30.05 -15.59 -16.12
C ALA A 105 31.15 -14.69 -15.56
N ALA A 106 31.30 -13.47 -16.10
CA ALA A 106 32.34 -12.52 -15.66
C ALA A 106 32.11 -11.99 -14.23
N CYS A 107 30.86 -11.79 -13.82
CA CYS A 107 30.52 -11.24 -12.50
C CYS A 107 30.31 -12.29 -11.40
N ARG A 108 30.31 -13.59 -11.71
CA ARG A 108 30.05 -14.67 -10.73
C ARG A 108 30.98 -14.64 -9.51
N ALA A 109 32.21 -14.15 -9.68
CA ALA A 109 33.19 -14.05 -8.60
C ALA A 109 32.91 -12.92 -7.60
N TYR A 110 31.96 -12.03 -7.87
CA TYR A 110 31.68 -10.83 -7.09
C TYR A 110 30.21 -10.80 -6.64
N PRO A 111 29.86 -11.47 -5.53
CA PRO A 111 28.49 -11.47 -4.99
C PRO A 111 27.98 -10.07 -4.60
N GLN A 112 28.88 -9.11 -4.38
CA GLN A 112 28.59 -7.71 -4.08
C GLN A 112 28.02 -6.95 -5.29
N CYS A 113 28.20 -7.48 -6.50
CA CYS A 113 27.59 -6.92 -7.70
C CYS A 113 26.14 -7.42 -7.83
N VAL A 114 25.18 -6.58 -7.46
CA VAL A 114 23.76 -6.99 -7.38
C VAL A 114 22.99 -6.77 -8.69
N ALA A 115 23.57 -6.02 -9.64
CA ALA A 115 22.97 -5.76 -10.94
C ALA A 115 24.03 -5.57 -12.04
N PHE A 116 23.68 -5.89 -13.29
CA PHE A 116 24.60 -5.94 -14.44
C PHE A 116 24.09 -5.12 -15.64
N SER A 117 25.01 -4.59 -16.47
CA SER A 117 24.66 -3.85 -17.70
C SER A 117 24.37 -4.73 -18.93
N TYR A 118 24.54 -6.06 -18.83
CA TYR A 118 24.30 -7.04 -19.89
C TYR A 118 24.91 -6.65 -21.24
N THR A 119 26.24 -6.60 -21.31
CA THR A 119 26.98 -6.25 -22.52
C THR A 119 27.71 -7.46 -23.11
N TRP A 120 27.64 -7.63 -24.43
CA TRP A 120 28.43 -8.63 -25.12
C TRP A 120 29.81 -8.04 -25.48
N THR A 121 30.79 -8.23 -24.60
CA THR A 121 32.19 -7.81 -24.82
C THR A 121 33.14 -9.00 -24.73
N SER A 122 34.27 -8.93 -25.44
CA SER A 122 35.29 -9.99 -25.46
C SER A 122 36.15 -10.07 -24.21
N ASP A 123 36.13 -9.05 -23.36
CA ASP A 123 37.23 -8.76 -22.43
C ASP A 123 37.08 -9.41 -21.04
N ALA A 124 36.08 -10.29 -20.84
CA ALA A 124 35.82 -11.03 -19.59
C ALA A 124 35.73 -10.16 -18.30
N LYS A 125 35.59 -8.84 -18.42
CA LYS A 125 35.45 -7.91 -17.29
C LYS A 125 34.02 -7.94 -16.76
N CYS A 126 33.87 -7.87 -15.43
CA CYS A 126 32.54 -7.78 -14.83
C CYS A 126 31.90 -6.42 -15.14
N SER A 127 30.74 -6.45 -15.80
CA SER A 127 29.98 -5.27 -16.21
C SER A 127 28.97 -4.86 -15.12
N CYS A 128 29.48 -4.56 -13.92
CA CYS A 128 28.66 -4.26 -12.75
C CYS A 128 28.05 -2.85 -12.84
N ILE A 129 26.74 -2.72 -12.56
CA ILE A 129 26.07 -1.41 -12.48
C ILE A 129 25.75 -0.99 -11.05
N MET A 130 25.61 -1.93 -10.11
CA MET A 130 25.35 -1.63 -8.71
C MET A 130 26.21 -2.52 -7.80
N LEU A 131 27.09 -1.90 -7.01
CA LEU A 131 27.92 -2.56 -6.01
C LEU A 131 27.34 -2.26 -4.62
N ILE A 132 26.95 -3.31 -3.90
CA ILE A 132 26.44 -3.23 -2.53
C ILE A 132 27.25 -4.20 -1.66
N ASP A 133 28.02 -3.67 -0.71
CA ASP A 133 28.71 -4.47 0.32
C ASP A 133 28.47 -3.87 1.70
N THR A 134 27.63 -4.55 2.48
CA THR A 134 27.11 -4.02 3.75
C THR A 134 27.24 -5.04 4.87
N ASP A 135 27.79 -4.62 6.00
CA ASP A 135 27.51 -5.22 7.30
C ASP A 135 26.73 -4.20 8.12
N ARG A 136 25.49 -4.52 8.54
CA ARG A 136 24.62 -3.57 9.25
C ARG A 136 24.61 -3.75 10.75
N ILE A 137 25.15 -4.86 11.25
CA ILE A 137 25.15 -5.19 12.66
C ILE A 137 26.50 -5.83 12.99
N PRO A 138 27.61 -5.05 12.94
CA PRO A 138 28.89 -5.54 13.43
C PRO A 138 28.74 -6.03 14.87
N ARG A 139 29.32 -7.18 15.21
CA ARG A 139 29.10 -7.79 16.52
C ARG A 139 30.27 -7.60 17.47
N THR A 140 31.49 -7.49 16.93
CA THR A 140 32.70 -7.42 17.75
C THR A 140 33.41 -6.08 17.59
N ALA A 141 34.23 -5.72 18.58
CA ALA A 141 35.10 -4.55 18.50
C ALA A 141 36.08 -4.65 17.31
N ARG A 142 36.50 -5.87 16.93
CA ARG A 142 37.34 -6.10 15.76
C ARG A 142 36.62 -5.72 14.47
N ASP A 143 35.38 -6.16 14.29
CA ASP A 143 34.59 -5.85 13.10
C ASP A 143 34.32 -4.34 12.97
N TRP A 144 34.22 -3.66 14.11
CA TRP A 144 33.98 -2.21 14.18
C TRP A 144 35.22 -1.36 13.90
N TYR A 145 36.34 -1.65 14.58
CA TYR A 145 37.56 -0.84 14.47
C TYR A 145 38.46 -1.28 13.30
N SER A 146 38.30 -2.50 12.80
CA SER A 146 39.05 -3.06 11.67
C SER A 146 38.11 -3.80 10.71
N PRO A 147 37.15 -3.11 10.09
CA PRO A 147 36.21 -3.71 9.13
C PRO A 147 36.94 -4.24 7.90
N ALA A 148 36.28 -5.11 7.13
CA ALA A 148 36.83 -5.63 5.89
C ALA A 148 37.11 -4.51 4.89
N ASP A 149 38.29 -4.57 4.25
CA ASP A 149 38.71 -3.62 3.22
C ASP A 149 38.01 -3.89 1.89
N ALA A 150 37.24 -2.90 1.42
CA ALA A 150 36.51 -2.96 0.15
C ALA A 150 37.26 -2.30 -1.01
N THR A 151 38.44 -1.71 -0.78
CA THR A 151 39.19 -0.96 -1.80
C THR A 151 39.45 -1.81 -3.04
N GLU A 152 39.96 -3.03 -2.87
CA GLU A 152 40.32 -3.91 -4.00
C GLU A 152 39.11 -4.40 -4.79
N ILE A 153 37.96 -4.62 -4.13
CA ILE A 153 36.76 -5.06 -4.83
C ILE A 153 36.11 -3.91 -5.60
N VAL A 154 36.05 -2.71 -5.01
CA VAL A 154 35.59 -1.50 -5.70
C VAL A 154 36.47 -1.24 -6.91
N ARG A 155 37.79 -1.33 -6.74
CA ARG A 155 38.78 -1.20 -7.82
C ARG A 155 38.47 -2.15 -8.97
N LYS A 156 38.36 -3.46 -8.71
CA LYS A 156 38.10 -4.49 -9.73
C LYS A 156 36.79 -4.30 -10.47
N LEU A 157 35.72 -3.88 -9.79
CA LEU A 157 34.41 -3.68 -10.39
C LEU A 157 34.29 -2.34 -11.13
N ALA A 158 35.08 -1.34 -10.73
CA ALA A 158 35.13 -0.03 -11.38
C ALA A 158 35.89 -0.04 -12.71
N VAL A 159 36.83 -0.97 -12.93
CA VAL A 159 37.63 -1.09 -14.17
C VAL A 159 36.75 -1.13 -15.44
N GLY A 160 35.54 -1.68 -15.34
CA GLY A 160 34.59 -1.76 -16.46
C GLY A 160 33.87 -0.46 -16.80
N GLY A 161 34.02 0.61 -15.98
CA GLY A 161 33.38 1.91 -16.19
C GLY A 161 31.85 1.90 -16.17
N SER A 162 31.22 0.77 -15.84
CA SER A 162 29.78 0.56 -15.93
C SER A 162 29.03 0.91 -14.65
N LEU A 163 29.74 1.21 -13.56
CA LEU A 163 29.13 1.38 -12.24
C LEU A 163 28.25 2.63 -12.21
N GLN A 164 27.00 2.45 -11.77
CA GLN A 164 25.99 3.51 -11.60
C GLN A 164 25.68 3.77 -10.13
N GLY A 165 25.89 2.79 -9.25
CA GLY A 165 25.75 2.99 -7.81
C GLY A 165 26.77 2.21 -6.97
N LEU A 166 27.23 2.84 -5.90
CA LEU A 166 28.15 2.31 -4.91
C LEU A 166 27.56 2.49 -3.50
N GLN A 167 27.33 1.39 -2.80
CA GLN A 167 26.89 1.41 -1.40
C GLN A 167 27.78 0.53 -0.52
N LEU A 168 28.43 1.15 0.46
CA LEU A 168 29.27 0.48 1.45
C LEU A 168 28.81 0.83 2.87
N ILE A 169 28.64 -0.18 3.71
CA ILE A 169 28.27 0.00 5.13
C ILE A 169 29.19 -0.89 5.99
N ASN A 170 29.92 -0.28 6.93
CA ASN A 170 30.92 -0.96 7.77
C ASN A 170 31.95 -1.74 6.93
N ARG A 171 32.50 -1.08 5.91
CA ARG A 171 33.59 -1.56 5.05
C ARG A 171 34.63 -0.47 4.90
N GLN A 172 35.91 -0.79 5.01
CA GLN A 172 36.95 0.21 4.88
C GLN A 172 37.07 0.65 3.41
N LEU A 173 37.00 1.96 3.18
CA LEU A 173 37.34 2.62 1.93
C LEU A 173 37.90 4.01 2.28
N GLN A 174 39.15 4.02 2.75
CA GLN A 174 39.83 5.25 3.19
C GLN A 174 40.01 6.23 2.04
N HIS A 175 40.44 5.71 0.89
CA HIS A 175 40.67 6.47 -0.34
C HIS A 175 39.87 5.87 -1.49
N PHE A 176 39.41 6.73 -2.39
CA PHE A 176 38.73 6.30 -3.60
C PHE A 176 39.75 5.75 -4.61
N PRO A 177 39.58 4.53 -5.14
CA PRO A 177 40.47 4.02 -6.19
C PRO A 177 40.31 4.80 -7.49
N GLU A 178 41.41 5.09 -8.17
CA GLU A 178 41.46 5.82 -9.45
C GLU A 178 40.54 5.23 -10.53
N GLU A 179 40.32 3.91 -10.51
CA GLU A 179 39.46 3.23 -11.48
C GLU A 179 38.01 3.72 -11.44
N LEU A 180 37.51 4.23 -10.30
CA LEU A 180 36.17 4.82 -10.20
C LEU A 180 36.00 6.05 -11.10
N ARG A 181 37.07 6.77 -11.44
CA ARG A 181 37.05 7.89 -12.38
C ARG A 181 36.47 7.52 -13.74
N HIS A 182 36.63 6.26 -14.16
CA HIS A 182 36.09 5.78 -15.45
C HIS A 182 34.57 5.53 -15.42
N CYS A 183 33.94 5.50 -14.24
CA CYS A 183 32.52 5.25 -14.06
C CYS A 183 31.71 6.54 -14.24
N THR A 184 31.74 7.12 -15.45
CA THR A 184 31.08 8.40 -15.76
C THR A 184 29.55 8.40 -15.58
N GLY A 185 28.93 7.21 -15.56
CA GLY A 185 27.52 7.01 -15.28
C GLY A 185 27.16 6.85 -13.80
N LEU A 186 28.08 7.11 -12.87
CA LEU A 186 27.83 6.94 -11.43
C LEU A 186 26.85 8.00 -10.92
N GLU A 187 25.65 7.55 -10.56
CA GLU A 187 24.54 8.39 -10.08
C GLU A 187 24.46 8.43 -8.54
N THR A 188 24.88 7.36 -7.86
CA THR A 188 24.69 7.20 -6.40
C THR A 188 25.96 6.71 -5.71
N ILE A 189 26.41 7.42 -4.68
CA ILE A 189 27.43 6.97 -3.73
C ILE A 189 26.89 7.10 -2.32
N SER A 190 26.90 6.00 -1.56
CA SER A 190 26.53 5.94 -0.15
C SER A 190 27.58 5.18 0.64
N LEU A 191 28.36 5.91 1.43
CA LEU A 191 29.44 5.38 2.28
C LEU A 191 29.09 5.62 3.74
N ILE A 192 28.90 4.56 4.51
CA ILE A 192 28.51 4.61 5.92
C ILE A 192 29.54 3.84 6.75
N TYR A 193 30.17 4.51 7.72
CA TYR A 193 31.25 3.93 8.54
C TYR A 193 32.42 3.36 7.72
N THR A 194 32.83 4.07 6.66
CA THR A 194 33.90 3.61 5.76
C THR A 194 35.30 4.12 6.09
N SER A 195 35.39 5.01 7.09
CA SER A 195 36.63 5.72 7.45
C SER A 195 37.26 6.46 6.27
N THR A 196 36.45 6.93 5.33
CA THR A 196 36.90 7.80 4.23
C THR A 196 37.45 9.10 4.81
N GLU A 197 38.67 9.49 4.41
CA GLU A 197 39.39 10.65 4.95
C GLU A 197 39.38 11.83 3.97
N ASP A 198 39.52 11.55 2.68
CA ASP A 198 39.59 12.56 1.62
C ASP A 198 38.73 12.21 0.41
N LEU A 199 38.42 13.25 -0.38
CA LEU A 199 37.78 13.14 -1.68
C LEU A 199 38.80 13.53 -2.75
N PRO A 200 39.07 12.67 -3.74
CA PRO A 200 40.08 12.96 -4.76
C PRO A 200 39.61 14.08 -5.70
N GLU A 201 40.55 14.85 -6.25
CA GLU A 201 40.21 15.96 -7.15
C GLU A 201 39.40 15.54 -8.37
N TRP A 202 39.64 14.34 -8.90
CA TRP A 202 38.96 13.85 -10.11
C TRP A 202 37.48 13.50 -9.90
N ILE A 203 36.98 13.40 -8.66
CA ILE A 203 35.59 13.00 -8.41
C ILE A 203 34.58 13.98 -9.05
N VAL A 204 35.01 15.21 -9.33
CA VAL A 204 34.27 16.22 -10.10
C VAL A 204 33.90 15.77 -11.52
N GLU A 205 34.61 14.78 -12.07
CA GLU A 205 34.34 14.21 -13.39
C GLU A 205 33.08 13.32 -13.41
N LEU A 206 32.56 12.94 -12.24
CA LEU A 206 31.33 12.19 -12.08
C LEU A 206 30.10 13.11 -12.22
N LYS A 207 29.91 13.67 -13.42
CA LYS A 207 28.89 14.70 -13.69
C LYS A 207 27.44 14.20 -13.56
N GLN A 208 27.21 12.89 -13.52
CA GLN A 208 25.89 12.27 -13.34
C GLN A 208 25.50 12.03 -11.88
N LEU A 209 26.36 12.41 -10.92
CA LEU A 209 26.13 12.16 -9.51
C LEU A 209 24.90 12.94 -9.02
N GLN A 210 23.89 12.20 -8.55
CA GLN A 210 22.63 12.75 -8.03
C GLN A 210 22.52 12.56 -6.52
N PHE A 211 23.02 11.44 -6.00
CA PHE A 211 22.93 11.08 -4.58
C PHE A 211 24.32 10.88 -4.01
N PHE A 212 24.72 11.75 -3.08
CA PHE A 212 26.00 11.66 -2.40
C PHE A 212 25.81 11.65 -0.89
N SER A 213 26.18 10.53 -0.26
CA SER A 213 26.00 10.31 1.17
C SER A 213 27.29 9.76 1.78
N LEU A 214 27.86 10.50 2.72
CA LEU A 214 29.04 10.14 3.52
C LEU A 214 28.65 10.25 4.99
N ILE A 215 28.43 9.13 5.66
CA ILE A 215 27.90 9.09 7.01
C ILE A 215 28.94 8.47 7.94
N TYR A 216 29.31 9.21 8.99
CA TYR A 216 30.34 8.86 9.96
C TYR A 216 31.71 8.61 9.31
N THR A 217 32.09 9.48 8.38
CA THR A 217 33.42 9.51 7.74
C THR A 217 34.34 10.52 8.43
N SER A 218 35.65 10.40 8.21
CA SER A 218 36.67 11.28 8.82
C SER A 218 36.96 12.52 7.96
N LEU A 219 36.02 12.91 7.09
CA LEU A 219 36.22 14.00 6.13
C LEU A 219 36.37 15.36 6.85
N GLU A 220 37.51 16.02 6.62
CA GLU A 220 37.85 17.31 7.26
C GLU A 220 37.53 18.52 6.37
N GLU A 221 37.53 18.34 5.04
CA GLU A 221 37.23 19.40 4.08
C GLU A 221 36.39 18.91 2.90
N ILE A 222 35.54 19.79 2.37
CA ILE A 222 34.94 19.61 1.05
C ILE A 222 35.70 20.51 0.09
N PRO A 223 36.33 19.95 -0.95
CA PRO A 223 37.04 20.79 -1.92
C PRO A 223 36.10 21.74 -2.68
N SER A 224 36.66 22.85 -3.15
CA SER A 224 35.89 23.89 -3.87
C SER A 224 35.28 23.41 -5.18
N TRP A 225 35.85 22.39 -5.82
CA TRP A 225 35.29 21.81 -7.05
C TRP A 225 33.93 21.13 -6.84
N ALA A 226 33.47 20.93 -5.60
CA ALA A 226 32.15 20.34 -5.33
C ALA A 226 30.98 21.15 -5.94
N THR A 227 31.20 22.43 -6.26
CA THR A 227 30.23 23.30 -6.95
C THR A 227 29.86 22.87 -8.36
N GLU A 228 30.65 21.98 -8.95
CA GLU A 228 30.51 21.50 -10.31
C GLU A 228 29.46 20.40 -10.49
N PHE A 229 28.90 19.85 -9.40
CA PHE A 229 27.86 18.82 -9.46
C PHE A 229 26.46 19.38 -9.71
N LYS A 230 26.21 19.84 -10.94
CA LYS A 230 24.94 20.49 -11.31
C LYS A 230 23.71 19.58 -11.22
N GLN A 231 23.91 18.26 -11.23
CA GLN A 231 22.84 17.27 -11.12
C GLN A 231 22.62 16.75 -9.69
N LEU A 232 23.38 17.24 -8.70
CA LEU A 232 23.27 16.73 -7.34
C LEU A 232 21.90 17.09 -6.75
N GLN A 233 21.15 16.07 -6.35
CA GLN A 233 19.83 16.20 -5.74
C GLN A 233 19.87 16.03 -4.23
N HIS A 234 20.76 15.17 -3.73
CA HIS A 234 20.81 14.77 -2.34
C HIS A 234 22.24 14.77 -1.82
N LEU A 235 22.49 15.57 -0.78
CA LEU A 235 23.76 15.62 -0.06
C LEU A 235 23.53 15.33 1.42
N HIS A 236 24.16 14.26 1.91
CA HIS A 236 24.10 13.87 3.31
C HIS A 236 25.50 13.61 3.84
N LEU A 237 25.97 14.50 4.70
CA LEU A 237 27.28 14.43 5.32
C LEU A 237 27.11 14.34 6.83
N GLU A 238 27.64 13.27 7.43
CA GLU A 238 27.77 13.16 8.88
C GLU A 238 29.21 12.87 9.27
N GLY A 239 29.75 13.66 10.18
CA GLY A 239 31.08 13.47 10.73
C GLY A 239 31.21 12.23 11.62
N LYS A 240 32.42 11.73 11.81
CA LYS A 240 32.76 10.67 12.76
C LYS A 240 33.03 11.27 14.14
N TYR A 241 32.47 10.69 15.20
CA TYR A 241 32.78 11.14 16.57
C TYR A 241 34.26 11.02 16.89
N GLY A 242 34.82 12.03 17.55
CA GLY A 242 36.24 12.09 17.92
C GLY A 242 37.20 12.43 16.78
N SER A 243 36.71 12.58 15.55
CA SER A 243 37.47 13.17 14.44
C SER A 243 37.35 14.70 14.45
N GLN A 244 38.24 15.40 13.75
CA GLN A 244 38.11 16.85 13.56
C GLN A 244 36.82 17.20 12.80
N ASN A 245 36.44 16.34 11.84
CA ASN A 245 35.31 16.53 10.92
C ASN A 245 35.39 17.85 10.15
N LEU A 246 34.40 18.14 9.31
CA LEU A 246 34.32 19.40 8.58
C LEU A 246 34.48 20.63 9.51
N VAL A 247 35.49 21.44 9.23
CA VAL A 247 35.77 22.71 9.93
C VAL A 247 35.21 23.89 9.13
N THR A 248 35.30 23.83 7.81
CA THR A 248 34.80 24.84 6.88
C THR A 248 34.14 24.18 5.67
N LEU A 249 33.28 24.95 5.00
CA LEU A 249 32.71 24.61 3.70
C LEU A 249 33.12 25.69 2.70
N PRO A 250 33.30 25.35 1.40
CA PRO A 250 33.52 26.35 0.37
C PRO A 250 32.41 27.41 0.38
N PRO A 251 32.74 28.71 0.37
CA PRO A 251 31.75 29.78 0.52
C PRO A 251 30.74 29.85 -0.63
N ASP A 252 31.09 29.27 -1.79
CA ASP A 252 30.29 29.17 -2.99
C ASP A 252 29.61 27.80 -3.16
N LEU A 253 29.69 26.90 -2.16
CA LEU A 253 29.21 25.53 -2.28
C LEU A 253 27.74 25.44 -2.72
N PHE A 254 26.85 26.32 -2.24
CA PHE A 254 25.43 26.30 -2.59
C PHE A 254 25.04 27.40 -3.59
N SER A 255 25.99 27.87 -4.40
CA SER A 255 25.78 28.98 -5.35
C SER A 255 25.13 28.57 -6.69
N ASP A 256 25.25 27.29 -7.11
CA ASP A 256 24.71 26.81 -8.39
C ASP A 256 24.36 25.31 -8.34
N PHE A 257 23.24 25.02 -7.66
CA PHE A 257 22.73 23.67 -7.35
C PHE A 257 21.24 23.57 -7.76
N PRO A 258 20.94 23.64 -9.07
CA PRO A 258 19.56 23.78 -9.55
C PRO A 258 18.67 22.57 -9.23
N GLU A 259 19.22 21.35 -9.20
CA GLU A 259 18.46 20.12 -8.95
C GLU A 259 18.44 19.71 -7.45
N PHE A 260 19.03 20.52 -6.57
CA PHE A 260 19.27 20.15 -5.18
C PHE A 260 18.00 20.20 -4.35
N THR A 261 17.63 19.07 -3.73
CA THR A 261 16.35 18.89 -3.01
C THR A 261 16.52 18.48 -1.55
N PHE A 262 17.64 17.86 -1.17
CA PHE A 262 17.86 17.33 0.17
C PHE A 262 19.26 17.66 0.70
N LEU A 263 19.31 18.31 1.87
CA LEU A 263 20.53 18.58 2.62
C LEU A 263 20.42 17.98 4.03
N HIS A 264 21.43 17.20 4.40
CA HIS A 264 21.65 16.81 5.79
C HIS A 264 23.11 17.00 6.17
N LEU A 265 23.37 17.84 7.17
CA LEU A 265 24.67 18.01 7.80
C LEU A 265 24.58 17.61 9.27
N GLY A 266 25.41 16.64 9.68
CA GLY A 266 25.38 16.07 11.03
C GLY A 266 26.76 15.92 11.67
N ASN A 267 26.87 16.07 12.98
CA ASN A 267 28.08 15.72 13.75
C ASN A 267 29.38 16.44 13.32
N HIS A 268 29.26 17.70 12.88
CA HIS A 268 30.40 18.55 12.51
C HIS A 268 30.60 19.63 13.58
N HIS A 269 31.18 19.24 14.73
CA HIS A 269 31.27 20.09 15.93
C HIS A 269 32.07 21.38 15.71
N ASN A 270 33.04 21.36 14.79
CA ASN A 270 33.94 22.47 14.51
C ASN A 270 33.48 23.37 13.34
N LEU A 271 32.37 23.04 12.69
CA LEU A 271 31.84 23.83 11.58
C LEU A 271 31.24 25.14 12.10
N VAL A 272 31.85 26.26 11.73
CA VAL A 272 31.51 27.59 12.28
C VAL A 272 30.42 28.31 11.46
N ALA A 273 30.35 28.06 10.16
CA ALA A 273 29.45 28.76 9.25
C ALA A 273 28.96 27.86 8.11
N LEU A 274 27.78 28.16 7.59
CA LEU A 274 27.22 27.55 6.38
C LEU A 274 27.26 28.54 5.21
N PRO A 275 27.56 28.06 3.98
CA PRO A 275 27.48 28.89 2.77
C PRO A 275 26.04 29.37 2.48
N PRO A 276 25.86 30.52 1.81
CA PRO A 276 24.52 31.00 1.41
C PRO A 276 23.81 30.09 0.41
N PHE A 277 22.49 29.93 0.56
CA PHE A 277 21.64 29.05 -0.24
C PHE A 277 21.15 29.64 -1.58
N TYR A 278 21.82 30.65 -2.12
CA TYR A 278 21.33 31.43 -3.27
C TYR A 278 21.08 30.62 -4.55
N GLY A 279 21.83 29.53 -4.75
CA GLY A 279 21.70 28.66 -5.92
C GLY A 279 20.89 27.39 -5.70
N THR A 280 20.06 27.32 -4.65
CA THR A 280 19.33 26.08 -4.27
C THR A 280 17.80 26.24 -4.31
N PRO A 281 17.20 26.68 -5.44
CA PRO A 281 15.77 27.05 -5.51
C PRO A 281 14.82 25.87 -5.28
N ASN A 282 15.29 24.63 -5.47
CA ASN A 282 14.51 23.41 -5.36
C ASN A 282 14.71 22.65 -4.04
N LEU A 283 15.40 23.24 -3.06
CA LEU A 283 15.65 22.59 -1.77
C LEU A 283 14.32 22.36 -1.04
N ARG A 284 14.02 21.09 -0.73
CA ARG A 284 12.77 20.66 -0.07
C ARG A 284 12.96 20.21 1.37
N SER A 285 14.13 19.67 1.70
CA SER A 285 14.42 19.14 3.03
C SER A 285 15.78 19.59 3.51
N MET A 286 15.83 20.16 4.71
CA MET A 286 17.06 20.58 5.38
C MET A 286 17.11 20.04 6.81
N VAL A 287 18.14 19.26 7.12
CA VAL A 287 18.41 18.73 8.46
C VAL A 287 19.79 19.18 8.91
N LEU A 288 19.85 19.90 10.03
CA LEU A 288 21.08 20.35 10.65
C LEU A 288 21.14 19.78 12.07
N ALA A 289 22.11 18.90 12.32
CA ALA A 289 22.21 18.16 13.56
C ALA A 289 23.63 18.22 14.14
N VAL A 290 23.77 18.58 15.42
CA VAL A 290 25.06 18.54 16.14
C VAL A 290 26.14 19.39 15.46
N LEU A 291 25.81 20.68 15.25
CA LEU A 291 26.72 21.70 14.71
C LEU A 291 27.06 22.70 15.81
N LEU A 292 27.88 22.24 16.77
CA LEU A 292 28.05 22.91 18.06
C LEU A 292 28.81 24.24 17.99
N SER A 293 29.61 24.46 16.94
CA SER A 293 30.32 25.73 16.70
C SER A 293 29.58 26.69 15.77
N LEU A 294 28.46 26.28 15.18
CA LEU A 294 27.70 27.11 14.25
C LEU A 294 27.07 28.30 14.99
N THR A 295 27.36 29.51 14.55
CA THR A 295 26.91 30.74 15.23
C THR A 295 25.71 31.40 14.57
N GLU A 296 25.48 31.16 13.29
CA GLU A 296 24.39 31.75 12.51
C GLU A 296 23.92 30.83 11.38
N LEU A 297 22.70 31.06 10.91
CA LEU A 297 22.14 30.39 9.74
C LEU A 297 22.07 31.38 8.56
N PRO A 298 22.32 30.94 7.31
CA PRO A 298 22.15 31.76 6.13
C PRO A 298 20.68 32.16 5.89
N SER A 299 20.45 33.25 5.14
CA SER A 299 19.10 33.71 4.81
C SER A 299 18.25 32.63 4.11
N PHE A 300 16.94 32.64 4.41
CA PHE A 300 15.94 31.76 3.83
C PHE A 300 15.25 32.34 2.58
N ASP A 301 15.61 33.54 2.13
CA ASP A 301 14.95 34.26 1.03
C ASP A 301 14.82 33.48 -0.29
N ASN A 302 15.74 32.54 -0.54
CA ASN A 302 15.79 31.74 -1.77
C ASN A 302 15.31 30.30 -1.58
N LEU A 303 14.55 30.02 -0.52
CA LEU A 303 14.07 28.68 -0.17
C LEU A 303 12.52 28.55 -0.18
N PRO A 304 11.81 28.98 -1.25
CA PRO A 304 10.34 28.96 -1.26
C PRO A 304 9.75 27.54 -1.27
N ASN A 305 10.53 26.56 -1.73
CA ASN A 305 10.13 25.16 -1.87
C ASN A 305 10.51 24.30 -0.65
N LEU A 306 11.05 24.88 0.42
CA LEU A 306 11.44 24.12 1.60
C LEU A 306 10.21 23.60 2.33
N GLU A 307 10.02 22.28 2.31
CA GLU A 307 8.88 21.59 2.91
C GLU A 307 9.20 21.12 4.33
N THR A 308 10.44 20.71 4.58
CA THR A 308 10.89 20.07 5.83
C THR A 308 12.15 20.73 6.38
N MET A 309 12.11 21.16 7.65
CA MET A 309 13.28 21.67 8.36
C MET A 309 13.40 21.03 9.74
N ALA A 310 14.58 20.51 10.07
CA ALA A 310 14.90 19.96 11.39
C ALA A 310 16.21 20.53 11.92
N LEU A 311 16.18 21.11 13.12
CA LEU A 311 17.32 21.72 13.80
C LEU A 311 17.51 21.03 15.16
N ALA A 312 18.67 20.40 15.36
CA ALA A 312 19.00 19.71 16.61
C ALA A 312 20.45 19.95 17.03
N HIS A 313 20.69 20.24 18.31
CA HIS A 313 22.05 20.52 18.83
C HIS A 313 22.80 21.59 18.02
N ILE A 314 22.15 22.72 17.74
CA ILE A 314 22.77 23.91 17.14
C ILE A 314 22.79 25.07 18.15
N GLN A 315 23.18 24.76 19.39
CA GLN A 315 23.02 25.61 20.57
C GLN A 315 23.55 27.04 20.40
N ARG A 316 24.69 27.22 19.71
CA ARG A 316 25.32 28.54 19.55
C ARG A 316 24.62 29.44 18.54
N VAL A 317 23.65 28.94 17.78
CA VAL A 317 22.77 29.76 16.93
C VAL A 317 21.69 30.40 17.82
N PRO A 318 21.73 31.72 18.06
CA PRO A 318 20.81 32.36 19.00
C PRO A 318 19.41 32.56 18.41
N VAL A 319 19.28 32.66 17.09
CA VAL A 319 18.04 33.00 16.37
C VAL A 319 17.99 32.29 15.02
N VAL A 320 16.81 32.11 14.45
CA VAL A 320 16.67 31.73 13.03
C VAL A 320 16.38 32.98 12.16
N PRO A 321 16.82 33.00 10.90
CA PRO A 321 16.45 34.02 9.92
C PRO A 321 14.94 34.11 9.72
N ASP A 322 14.47 35.21 9.09
CA ASP A 322 13.06 35.39 8.81
C ASP A 322 12.51 34.23 7.98
N MET A 323 11.43 33.62 8.48
CA MET A 323 10.81 32.44 7.89
C MET A 323 9.68 32.79 6.93
N ALA A 324 9.35 34.08 6.75
CA ALA A 324 8.33 34.52 5.80
C ALA A 324 8.51 33.97 4.37
N PRO A 325 9.74 33.80 3.82
CA PRO A 325 9.95 33.21 2.49
C PRO A 325 9.60 31.71 2.39
N LEU A 326 9.49 30.98 3.52
CA LEU A 326 9.30 29.54 3.57
C LEU A 326 7.82 29.12 3.35
N VAL A 327 7.26 29.48 2.21
CA VAL A 327 5.83 29.34 1.90
C VAL A 327 5.36 27.88 1.81
N SER A 328 6.25 26.93 1.51
CA SER A 328 5.93 25.50 1.38
C SER A 328 6.14 24.69 2.67
N LEU A 329 6.56 25.33 3.77
CA LEU A 329 6.96 24.63 4.99
C LEU A 329 5.78 23.91 5.64
N SER A 330 5.86 22.58 5.67
CA SER A 330 4.83 21.69 6.21
C SER A 330 5.31 20.88 7.41
N ARG A 331 6.62 20.73 7.59
CA ARG A 331 7.25 20.02 8.71
C ARG A 331 8.40 20.85 9.28
N LEU A 332 8.30 21.17 10.57
CA LEU A 332 9.32 21.88 11.31
C LEU A 332 9.55 21.17 12.64
N ALA A 333 10.82 20.88 12.96
CA ALA A 333 11.21 20.39 14.26
C ALA A 333 12.44 21.17 14.76
N ILE A 334 12.34 21.69 15.98
CA ILE A 334 13.47 22.25 16.70
C ILE A 334 13.51 21.48 18.02
N PHE A 335 14.45 20.56 18.17
CA PHE A 335 14.43 19.62 19.28
C PHE A 335 15.84 19.33 19.75
N ARG A 336 15.97 18.75 20.95
CA ARG A 336 17.25 18.73 21.70
C ARG A 336 17.71 20.15 22.07
N PRO A 337 18.77 20.31 22.89
CA PRO A 337 19.24 21.63 23.31
C PRO A 337 19.49 22.57 22.13
N ASN A 338 18.81 23.72 22.16
CA ASN A 338 18.99 24.87 21.28
C ASN A 338 18.77 26.13 22.11
N HIS A 339 19.72 27.08 22.15
CA HIS A 339 19.58 28.27 23.01
C HIS A 339 18.39 29.16 22.62
N MET A 340 17.99 29.15 21.35
CA MET A 340 16.81 29.88 20.86
C MET A 340 15.50 29.51 21.59
N CYS A 341 15.46 28.34 22.24
CA CYS A 341 14.32 27.87 23.03
C CYS A 341 14.17 28.55 24.40
N CYS A 342 15.20 29.27 24.86
CA CYS A 342 15.25 29.80 26.23
C CYS A 342 15.95 31.16 26.34
N ASN A 343 16.54 31.69 25.27
CA ASN A 343 17.16 33.00 25.23
C ASN A 343 16.18 34.17 24.97
N GLY A 344 14.88 33.90 24.84
CA GLY A 344 13.87 34.91 24.52
C GLY A 344 13.58 35.09 23.03
N PHE A 345 14.18 34.30 22.13
CA PHE A 345 13.78 34.26 20.73
C PHE A 345 12.42 33.57 20.57
N ILE A 346 12.26 32.39 21.19
CA ILE A 346 10.97 31.67 21.28
C ILE A 346 10.39 31.92 22.67
N GLY A 347 9.41 32.81 22.75
CA GLY A 347 8.74 33.13 24.02
C GLY A 347 9.61 33.93 24.99
N ALA A 348 9.37 33.76 26.30
CA ALA A 348 10.09 34.52 27.33
C ALA A 348 11.49 33.94 27.58
N CYS A 349 12.48 34.81 27.82
CA CYS A 349 13.80 34.35 28.23
C CYS A 349 13.76 33.62 29.58
N ASN A 350 14.37 32.44 29.63
CA ASN A 350 14.49 31.60 30.80
C ASN A 350 15.87 30.94 30.85
N LEU A 351 16.86 31.64 31.40
CA LEU A 351 18.24 31.12 31.50
C LEU A 351 18.42 29.98 32.51
N THR A 352 17.40 29.68 33.32
CA THR A 352 17.40 28.49 34.20
C THR A 352 16.89 27.24 33.47
N ASP A 353 16.55 27.35 32.19
CA ASP A 353 16.23 26.19 31.37
C ASP A 353 17.49 25.35 31.11
N SER A 354 17.38 24.03 31.26
CA SER A 354 18.44 23.06 30.93
C SER A 354 19.05 23.22 29.53
N TYR A 355 18.31 23.81 28.58
CA TYR A 355 18.84 24.07 27.23
C TYR A 355 19.77 25.28 27.16
N CYS A 356 19.73 26.18 28.14
CA CYS A 356 20.52 27.42 28.20
C CYS A 356 21.74 27.31 29.12
N GLU A 357 21.90 26.20 29.84
CA GLU A 357 23.06 25.94 30.69
C GLU A 357 24.34 25.71 29.88
N GLN A 358 25.49 25.97 30.50
CA GLN A 358 26.79 25.70 29.89
C GLN A 358 27.02 24.19 29.74
N ASP A 359 27.45 23.76 28.56
CA ASP A 359 27.96 22.40 28.34
C ASP A 359 29.49 22.41 28.34
N VAL A 360 30.07 21.94 29.45
CA VAL A 360 31.53 21.88 29.63
C VAL A 360 32.17 20.80 28.76
N ALA A 361 31.46 19.69 28.47
CA ALA A 361 32.01 18.56 27.73
C ALA A 361 32.25 18.92 26.25
N PHE A 362 31.37 19.73 25.68
CA PHE A 362 31.46 20.20 24.29
C PHE A 362 31.86 21.66 24.13
N ASN A 363 32.28 22.32 25.22
CA ASN A 363 32.68 23.73 25.24
C ASN A 363 31.59 24.68 24.67
N VAL A 364 30.32 24.39 24.95
CA VAL A 364 29.20 25.26 24.58
C VAL A 364 28.96 26.24 25.72
N PRO A 365 29.08 27.57 25.49
CA PRO A 365 28.86 28.56 26.54
C PRO A 365 27.39 28.63 26.94
N ALA A 366 27.10 29.05 28.17
CA ALA A 366 25.72 29.34 28.58
C ALA A 366 25.08 30.41 27.68
N ALA A 367 23.77 30.29 27.46
CA ALA A 367 23.00 31.25 26.69
C ALA A 367 22.93 32.62 27.38
N LYS A 368 22.62 33.66 26.60
CA LYS A 368 22.30 35.00 27.09
C LYS A 368 20.93 35.40 26.55
N CYS A 369 20.13 36.10 27.35
CA CYS A 369 18.88 36.65 26.86
C CYS A 369 19.13 37.64 25.71
N LEU A 370 18.23 37.65 24.74
CA LEU A 370 18.16 38.73 23.75
C LEU A 370 17.69 40.03 24.43
N ASP A 371 18.26 41.15 23.99
CA ASP A 371 17.84 42.47 24.47
C ASP A 371 16.42 42.78 23.98
N ALA A 372 15.62 43.52 24.77
CA ALA A 372 14.23 43.81 24.43
C ALA A 372 14.03 44.48 23.05
N ASN A 373 15.05 45.20 22.56
CA ASN A 373 15.06 45.88 21.26
C ASN A 373 16.00 45.20 20.24
N ASP A 374 16.38 43.94 20.44
CA ASP A 374 17.26 43.23 19.51
C ASP A 374 16.55 43.07 18.14
N PRO A 375 17.14 43.56 17.03
CA PRO A 375 16.53 43.47 15.71
C PRO A 375 16.38 42.03 15.20
N ARG A 376 17.00 41.06 15.88
CA ARG A 376 16.95 39.64 15.55
C ARG A 376 15.78 38.90 16.22
N HIS A 377 14.92 39.59 16.96
CA HIS A 377 13.67 39.00 17.42
C HIS A 377 12.83 38.48 16.25
N ALA A 378 12.08 37.40 16.50
CA ALA A 378 11.22 36.81 15.50
C ALA A 378 10.25 37.85 14.92
N THR A 379 10.21 37.95 13.59
CA THR A 379 9.21 38.75 12.88
C THR A 379 7.80 38.22 13.20
N THR A 380 6.76 38.99 12.89
CA THR A 380 5.37 38.54 13.05
C THR A 380 5.13 37.25 12.26
N ALA A 381 5.58 37.18 11.01
CA ALA A 381 5.47 36.00 10.17
C ALA A 381 6.23 34.79 10.75
N THR A 382 7.46 34.99 11.22
CA THR A 382 8.25 33.92 11.86
C THR A 382 7.56 33.40 13.12
N SER A 383 7.01 34.30 13.95
CA SER A 383 6.29 33.92 15.18
C SER A 383 5.03 33.10 14.89
N GLU A 384 4.27 33.46 13.85
CA GLU A 384 3.10 32.71 13.40
C GLU A 384 3.46 31.30 12.92
N ILE A 385 4.56 31.17 12.16
CA ILE A 385 5.06 29.88 11.70
C ILE A 385 5.48 29.02 12.90
N LEU A 386 6.27 29.55 13.83
CA LEU A 386 6.69 28.83 15.03
C LEU A 386 5.49 28.37 15.87
N ALA A 387 4.45 29.21 16.01
CA ALA A 387 3.23 28.86 16.74
C ALA A 387 2.48 27.65 16.11
N LYS A 388 2.42 27.59 14.77
CA LYS A 388 1.82 26.47 14.02
C LYS A 388 2.47 25.13 14.34
N PHE A 389 3.76 25.12 14.64
CA PHE A 389 4.55 23.92 14.91
C PHE A 389 4.94 23.78 16.39
N SER A 390 4.23 24.46 17.30
CA SER A 390 4.52 24.50 18.74
C SER A 390 4.67 23.11 19.39
N PHE A 391 3.98 22.09 18.88
CA PHE A 391 4.11 20.72 19.39
C PHE A 391 5.49 20.10 19.09
N ALA A 392 6.22 20.52 18.06
CA ALA A 392 7.48 19.92 17.62
C ALA A 392 8.71 20.83 17.86
N ILE A 393 8.49 21.98 18.53
CA ILE A 393 9.51 22.98 18.80
C ILE A 393 9.84 22.97 20.30
N CYS A 394 11.13 22.99 20.62
CA CYS A 394 11.69 23.03 21.96
C CYS A 394 11.20 21.90 22.87
N GLN A 395 10.88 20.74 22.29
CA GLN A 395 10.53 19.55 23.05
C GLN A 395 11.75 19.04 23.83
N LYS A 396 11.59 18.94 25.15
CA LYS A 396 12.65 18.47 26.05
C LYS A 396 12.79 16.95 26.00
N SER A 397 14.03 16.49 25.87
CA SER A 397 14.38 15.09 26.10
C SER A 397 14.31 14.76 27.59
N ALA A 398 13.92 13.52 27.91
CA ALA A 398 13.95 13.02 29.28
C ALA A 398 15.37 12.69 29.77
N ILE A 399 16.38 12.77 28.89
CA ILE A 399 17.78 12.42 29.17
C ILE A 399 18.67 13.66 28.92
N PRO A 400 19.61 13.99 29.83
CA PRO A 400 20.61 15.03 29.58
C PRO A 400 21.48 14.72 28.35
N PHE A 401 21.86 15.73 27.56
CA PHE A 401 22.65 15.55 26.35
C PHE A 401 23.98 14.82 26.58
N ALA A 402 24.65 15.06 27.71
CA ALA A 402 25.87 14.34 28.08
C ALA A 402 25.65 12.81 28.16
N LEU A 403 24.47 12.34 28.57
CA LEU A 403 24.10 10.92 28.57
C LEU A 403 23.64 10.41 27.18
N GLU A 404 23.10 11.28 26.33
CA GLU A 404 22.78 10.95 24.93
C GLU A 404 24.06 10.72 24.11
N GLY A 405 25.05 11.60 24.24
CA GLY A 405 26.36 11.43 23.59
C GLY A 405 27.08 10.14 24.03
N LEU A 406 26.93 9.75 25.30
CA LEU A 406 27.42 8.46 25.81
C LEU A 406 26.66 7.25 25.26
N SER A 407 25.43 7.42 24.75
CA SER A 407 24.64 6.35 24.13
C SER A 407 24.94 6.19 22.65
N ASP A 408 25.32 7.27 21.96
CA ASP A 408 25.50 7.35 20.51
C ASP A 408 26.86 6.86 19.97
N PHE A 409 27.90 6.72 20.81
CA PHE A 409 29.22 6.24 20.37
C PHE A 409 29.74 4.99 21.10
N PRO A 410 29.95 3.85 20.42
CA PRO A 410 30.34 2.60 21.04
C PRO A 410 31.82 2.62 21.48
N THR A 411 32.07 2.55 22.79
CA THR A 411 33.42 2.39 23.36
C THR A 411 33.78 0.90 23.50
N PRO A 412 35.08 0.53 23.58
CA PRO A 412 35.49 -0.87 23.74
C PRO A 412 34.80 -1.58 24.92
N ASP A 413 34.68 -0.91 26.06
CA ASP A 413 34.02 -1.46 27.25
C ASP A 413 32.51 -1.69 27.04
N ARG A 414 31.83 -0.80 26.31
CA ARG A 414 30.40 -0.94 25.97
C ARG A 414 30.12 -2.02 24.94
N ILE A 415 31.07 -2.26 24.03
CA ILE A 415 30.99 -3.37 23.06
C ILE A 415 31.22 -4.69 23.80
N ALA A 416 32.25 -4.72 24.67
CA ALA A 416 32.60 -5.90 25.46
C ALA A 416 31.47 -6.32 26.40
N SER A 417 30.74 -5.38 27.01
CA SER A 417 29.61 -5.71 27.89
C SER A 417 28.43 -6.39 27.17
N CYS A 418 28.39 -6.30 25.84
CA CYS A 418 27.36 -6.95 25.02
C CYS A 418 27.79 -8.29 24.41
N ASP A 419 29.08 -8.54 24.25
CA ASP A 419 29.62 -9.76 23.62
C ASP A 419 28.95 -10.10 22.28
N GLY A 420 28.58 -9.06 21.50
CA GLY A 420 27.89 -9.22 20.22
C GLY A 420 26.45 -9.73 20.28
N VAL A 421 25.87 -9.85 21.47
CA VAL A 421 24.49 -10.31 21.69
C VAL A 421 23.54 -9.12 21.76
N MET A 422 22.60 -9.05 20.82
CA MET A 422 21.56 -8.02 20.81
C MET A 422 20.56 -8.23 21.96
N PHE A 423 20.00 -7.13 22.45
CA PHE A 423 18.93 -7.03 23.45
C PHE A 423 19.26 -7.57 24.86
N ARG A 424 20.46 -8.11 25.06
CA ARG A 424 21.01 -8.43 26.38
C ARG A 424 20.99 -7.21 27.30
N GLN A 425 20.69 -7.44 28.58
CA GLN A 425 20.83 -6.41 29.61
C GLN A 425 22.30 -6.12 29.85
N CYS A 426 22.67 -4.84 29.88
CA CYS A 426 24.06 -4.43 30.03
C CYS A 426 24.20 -3.25 30.99
N ASP A 427 25.43 -3.05 31.49
CA ASP A 427 25.79 -2.04 32.46
C ASP A 427 26.87 -1.10 31.88
N ILE A 428 26.77 0.20 32.18
CA ILE A 428 27.81 1.18 31.85
C ILE A 428 28.38 1.71 33.18
N PRO A 429 29.62 1.34 33.55
CA PRO A 429 30.20 1.75 34.83
C PRO A 429 30.10 3.26 35.08
N GLY A 430 29.46 3.63 36.19
CA GLY A 430 29.29 5.03 36.62
C GLY A 430 28.05 5.74 36.08
N VAL A 431 27.33 5.18 35.10
CA VAL A 431 26.11 5.78 34.53
C VAL A 431 24.86 5.04 35.02
N THR A 432 24.82 3.74 34.81
CA THR A 432 23.71 2.86 35.20
C THR A 432 23.67 2.63 36.71
N SER A 433 24.83 2.47 37.35
CA SER A 433 24.97 2.28 38.80
C SER A 433 24.72 3.55 39.64
N ALA A 434 24.91 4.74 39.07
CA ALA A 434 24.69 6.02 39.76
C ALA A 434 23.23 6.51 39.68
N ASN A 435 22.54 6.23 38.57
CA ASN A 435 21.18 6.73 38.31
C ASN A 435 20.09 5.65 38.39
N GLY A 436 20.44 4.37 38.60
CA GLY A 436 19.50 3.25 38.65
C GLY A 436 18.90 2.86 37.29
N THR A 437 19.44 3.39 36.20
CA THR A 437 18.99 3.14 34.83
C THR A 437 19.62 1.85 34.29
N VAL A 438 18.87 1.02 33.56
CA VAL A 438 19.39 -0.20 32.93
C VAL A 438 19.68 0.01 31.45
N GLY A 439 20.75 -0.60 30.94
CA GLY A 439 21.12 -0.57 29.52
C GLY A 439 20.66 -1.83 28.77
N MET A 440 20.53 -1.69 27.44
CA MET A 440 20.26 -2.78 26.50
C MET A 440 21.27 -2.77 25.37
N CYS A 441 21.81 -3.94 25.03
CA CYS A 441 22.65 -4.11 23.87
C CYS A 441 21.86 -3.87 22.58
N TYR A 442 22.28 -2.91 21.78
CA TYR A 442 21.55 -2.51 20.58
C TYR A 442 22.50 -1.98 19.51
N SER A 443 22.13 -2.16 18.24
CA SER A 443 22.83 -1.56 17.10
C SER A 443 22.05 -0.31 16.68
N SER A 444 22.46 0.84 17.20
CA SER A 444 21.90 2.14 16.79
C SER A 444 22.50 2.53 15.44
N ARG A 445 21.69 2.99 14.48
CA ARG A 445 22.16 3.52 13.19
C ARG A 445 23.18 2.65 12.44
N MET A 446 23.03 1.32 12.47
CA MET A 446 23.96 0.36 11.83
C MET A 446 25.36 0.30 12.46
N GLN A 447 25.50 0.75 13.70
CA GLN A 447 26.73 0.61 14.48
C GLN A 447 26.95 -0.81 15.00
N VAL A 448 28.13 -1.08 15.54
CA VAL A 448 28.40 -2.28 16.33
C VAL A 448 27.43 -2.44 17.50
N VAL A 449 27.09 -3.68 17.83
CA VAL A 449 26.29 -3.99 19.03
C VAL A 449 27.03 -3.50 20.28
N ALA A 450 26.47 -2.51 20.95
CA ALA A 450 27.03 -1.93 22.16
C ALA A 450 25.92 -1.58 23.17
N CYS A 451 26.32 -1.46 24.43
CA CYS A 451 25.37 -1.21 25.52
C CYS A 451 24.75 0.19 25.43
N ASN A 452 23.46 0.33 25.16
CA ASN A 452 22.76 1.60 25.02
C ASN A 452 21.79 1.82 26.20
N VAL A 453 21.76 3.03 26.77
CA VAL A 453 20.93 3.35 27.96
C VAL A 453 19.65 4.13 27.65
N ASP A 454 19.38 4.40 26.37
CA ASP A 454 18.15 5.06 25.94
C ASP A 454 16.94 4.15 26.20
N GLN A 455 16.11 4.59 27.14
CA GLN A 455 14.90 3.89 27.55
C GLN A 455 13.86 3.79 26.44
N LEU A 456 13.93 4.64 25.41
CA LEU A 456 13.03 4.54 24.27
C LEU A 456 13.28 3.25 23.50
N PHE A 457 14.54 2.85 23.26
CA PHE A 457 14.83 1.57 22.60
C PHE A 457 14.37 0.39 23.43
N ILE A 458 14.54 0.44 24.76
CA ILE A 458 14.05 -0.59 25.68
C ILE A 458 12.52 -0.68 25.65
N LYS A 459 11.82 0.46 25.70
CA LYS A 459 10.35 0.51 25.61
C LYS A 459 9.87 -0.03 24.27
N VAL A 460 10.49 0.38 23.16
CA VAL A 460 10.18 -0.13 21.83
C VAL A 460 10.41 -1.63 21.77
N ARG A 461 11.53 -2.15 22.28
CA ARG A 461 11.80 -3.60 22.28
C ARG A 461 10.84 -4.37 23.18
N ARG A 462 10.46 -3.84 24.34
CA ARG A 462 9.42 -4.44 25.19
C ARG A 462 8.09 -4.52 24.46
N VAL A 463 7.71 -3.45 23.75
CA VAL A 463 6.49 -3.41 22.94
C VAL A 463 6.60 -4.36 21.74
N GLU A 464 7.77 -4.50 21.12
CA GLU A 464 8.04 -5.49 20.08
C GLU A 464 7.90 -6.93 20.60
N ILE A 465 8.44 -7.23 21.78
CA ILE A 465 8.31 -8.54 22.44
C ILE A 465 6.85 -8.79 22.82
N GLU A 466 6.19 -7.80 23.42
CA GLU A 466 4.79 -7.84 23.84
C GLU A 466 3.85 -8.06 22.65
N ARG A 467 4.08 -7.34 21.55
CA ARG A 467 3.27 -7.43 20.33
C ARG A 467 3.74 -8.50 19.36
N ASN A 468 4.84 -9.18 19.69
CA ASN A 468 5.51 -10.17 18.85
C ASN A 468 5.82 -9.65 17.43
N VAL A 469 6.31 -8.40 17.35
CA VAL A 469 6.68 -7.72 16.10
C VAL A 469 8.20 -7.57 16.05
N GLY A 470 8.82 -7.88 14.91
CA GLY A 470 10.28 -7.78 14.74
C GLY A 470 11.00 -9.12 14.93
N PRO A 471 12.32 -9.13 15.16
CA PRO A 471 13.08 -10.36 15.37
C PRO A 471 12.60 -11.14 16.61
N PRO A 472 12.55 -12.48 16.56
CA PRO A 472 12.11 -13.30 17.69
C PRO A 472 12.98 -13.03 18.92
N CYS A 473 12.36 -12.98 20.10
CA CYS A 473 13.07 -12.70 21.34
C CYS A 473 13.83 -13.92 21.86
N ASN A 474 15.02 -13.70 22.42
CA ASN A 474 15.82 -14.71 23.09
C ASN A 474 15.38 -14.80 24.56
N PRO A 475 14.81 -15.94 25.03
CA PRO A 475 14.26 -16.05 26.37
C PRO A 475 15.30 -16.06 27.49
N GLU A 476 16.59 -16.24 27.18
CA GLU A 476 17.67 -16.13 28.17
C GLU A 476 18.15 -14.68 28.31
N GLU A 477 18.37 -14.01 27.18
CA GLU A 477 18.96 -12.67 27.12
C GLU A 477 17.94 -11.54 27.29
N GLU A 478 16.69 -11.78 26.88
CA GLU A 478 15.61 -10.79 26.86
C GLU A 478 14.55 -11.07 27.94
N ALA A 479 14.83 -11.96 28.90
CA ALA A 479 13.93 -12.26 30.02
C ALA A 479 13.54 -11.00 30.81
N TRP A 480 14.52 -10.12 31.02
CA TRP A 480 14.36 -8.83 31.70
C TRP A 480 13.51 -7.81 30.93
N LEU A 481 13.26 -8.06 29.63
CA LEU A 481 12.35 -7.29 28.78
C LEU A 481 10.95 -7.92 28.72
N GLY A 482 10.71 -9.03 29.43
CA GLY A 482 9.44 -9.74 29.42
C GLY A 482 9.38 -10.93 28.46
N CYS A 483 10.49 -11.32 27.84
CA CYS A 483 10.55 -12.54 27.02
C CYS A 483 10.44 -13.78 27.94
N LYS A 484 9.45 -14.65 27.70
CA LYS A 484 9.22 -15.83 28.55
C LYS A 484 9.82 -17.08 27.89
N ARG A 485 10.45 -17.95 28.70
CA ARG A 485 10.90 -19.28 28.27
C ARG A 485 9.66 -20.12 27.93
N ALA A 486 9.60 -20.68 26.72
CA ALA A 486 8.55 -21.61 26.36
C ALA A 486 8.74 -22.90 27.18
N ASP A 487 7.90 -23.11 28.20
CA ASP A 487 7.92 -24.33 29.00
C ASP A 487 7.25 -25.45 28.20
N LEU A 488 8.03 -26.48 27.86
CA LEU A 488 7.59 -27.63 27.05
C LEU A 488 6.92 -28.74 27.88
N SER A 489 6.49 -28.49 29.13
CA SER A 489 6.03 -29.59 30.00
C SER A 489 4.90 -29.32 31.01
N ALA A 490 4.28 -28.13 31.09
CA ALA A 490 3.24 -27.88 32.08
C ALA A 490 1.87 -27.53 31.45
N ALA A 491 0.89 -28.41 31.65
CA ALA A 491 -0.53 -28.13 31.39
C ALA A 491 -1.04 -27.05 32.38
N PRO A 492 -1.89 -26.08 31.97
CA PRO A 492 -2.30 -25.01 32.86
C PRO A 492 -3.48 -25.43 33.73
N THR A 493 -3.25 -25.55 35.04
CA THR A 493 -4.27 -25.46 36.07
C THR A 493 -4.66 -24.00 36.33
N SER A 494 -5.93 -23.82 36.62
CA SER A 494 -6.66 -22.56 36.82
C SER A 494 -6.10 -21.68 37.94
N VAL A 495 -5.87 -20.40 37.65
CA VAL A 495 -6.03 -19.31 38.64
C VAL A 495 -6.71 -18.11 37.98
N SER A 496 -7.69 -17.61 38.72
CA SER A 496 -8.70 -16.61 38.39
C SER A 496 -8.24 -15.15 38.47
N ASN A 497 -8.86 -14.34 37.60
CA ASN A 497 -9.19 -12.91 37.72
C ASN A 497 -8.07 -11.87 37.82
N LEU A 498 -7.82 -11.18 36.69
CA LEU A 498 -7.86 -9.71 36.53
C LEU A 498 -7.84 -9.36 35.02
N GLN A 499 -8.74 -8.46 34.60
CA GLN A 499 -8.99 -7.93 33.23
C GLN A 499 -7.72 -7.22 32.69
N HIS A 500 -7.24 -7.25 31.43
CA HIS A 500 -7.80 -7.30 30.06
C HIS A 500 -6.76 -7.93 29.08
N PRO A 501 -7.12 -8.33 27.84
CA PRO A 501 -6.33 -9.24 26.99
C PRO A 501 -5.49 -8.53 25.91
N THR A 502 -4.36 -9.11 25.50
CA THR A 502 -3.86 -9.10 24.09
C THR A 502 -2.60 -9.97 23.93
N ASN A 503 -2.81 -11.25 23.61
CA ASN A 503 -1.80 -12.17 23.09
C ASN A 503 -1.66 -11.96 21.56
N VAL A 504 -0.45 -11.92 21.01
CA VAL A 504 -0.22 -12.13 19.56
C VAL A 504 0.62 -13.38 19.34
N PHE A 505 -0.06 -14.46 18.93
CA PHE A 505 0.52 -15.73 18.49
C PHE A 505 1.15 -15.58 17.09
N ILE A 506 2.44 -15.90 16.91
CA ILE A 506 2.96 -16.26 15.58
C ILE A 506 3.21 -17.76 15.60
N MET A 507 2.57 -18.51 14.68
CA MET A 507 2.70 -19.95 14.60
C MET A 507 3.94 -20.35 13.78
N PRO A 508 4.62 -21.46 14.11
CA PRO A 508 5.64 -22.01 13.22
C PRO A 508 5.02 -22.39 11.87
N ARG A 509 5.82 -22.39 10.78
CA ARG A 509 5.37 -22.82 9.45
C ARG A 509 4.63 -24.15 9.54
N VAL A 510 3.42 -24.20 9.00
CA VAL A 510 2.51 -25.35 9.11
C VAL A 510 2.51 -26.09 7.78
N THR A 511 2.78 -27.40 7.82
CA THR A 511 2.50 -28.26 6.66
C THR A 511 1.01 -28.52 6.60
N LEU A 512 0.36 -28.09 5.53
CA LEU A 512 -1.09 -28.23 5.35
C LEU A 512 -1.40 -29.50 4.56
N ASN A 513 -2.08 -30.42 5.22
CA ASN A 513 -2.69 -31.55 4.57
C ASN A 513 -4.20 -31.29 4.47
N ILE A 514 -4.64 -31.04 3.25
CA ILE A 514 -5.92 -30.41 2.95
C ILE A 514 -6.96 -31.46 2.56
N GLY A 515 -8.09 -31.42 3.25
CA GLY A 515 -9.33 -32.05 2.83
C GLY A 515 -10.22 -31.03 2.11
N MET A 516 -10.53 -31.27 0.84
CA MET A 516 -11.32 -30.33 0.05
C MET A 516 -12.75 -30.84 -0.15
N PHE A 517 -13.74 -30.02 0.18
CA PHE A 517 -15.15 -30.29 -0.06
C PHE A 517 -15.62 -29.51 -1.29
N GLY A 518 -16.00 -30.22 -2.35
CA GLY A 518 -16.32 -29.60 -3.62
C GLY A 518 -15.12 -29.50 -4.57
N CYS A 519 -15.32 -29.92 -5.81
CA CYS A 519 -14.30 -29.89 -6.86
C CYS A 519 -14.95 -29.53 -8.20
N GLY A 520 -15.70 -28.42 -8.18
CA GLY A 520 -16.24 -27.78 -9.37
C GLY A 520 -15.22 -26.84 -10.01
N THR A 521 -15.69 -25.76 -10.63
CA THR A 521 -14.84 -24.77 -11.30
C THR A 521 -13.75 -24.19 -10.39
N VAL A 522 -14.12 -23.73 -9.17
CA VAL A 522 -13.15 -23.14 -8.23
C VAL A 522 -12.25 -24.22 -7.61
N GLY A 523 -12.81 -25.31 -7.10
CA GLY A 523 -12.03 -26.39 -6.47
C GLY A 523 -11.03 -27.05 -7.44
N GLY A 524 -11.38 -27.20 -8.72
CA GLY A 524 -10.43 -27.65 -9.74
C GLY A 524 -9.31 -26.63 -9.99
N GLY A 525 -9.61 -25.32 -9.97
CA GLY A 525 -8.61 -24.27 -10.04
C GLY A 525 -7.62 -24.29 -8.85
N VAL A 526 -8.12 -24.48 -7.62
CA VAL A 526 -7.30 -24.60 -6.40
C VAL A 526 -6.39 -25.82 -6.50
N PHE A 527 -6.95 -26.97 -6.90
CA PHE A 527 -6.18 -28.20 -7.07
C PHE A 527 -5.02 -28.03 -8.06
N ASP A 528 -5.30 -27.49 -9.25
CA ASP A 528 -4.31 -27.27 -10.30
C ASP A 528 -3.22 -26.27 -9.87
N LEU A 529 -3.59 -25.22 -9.12
CA LEU A 529 -2.65 -24.23 -8.59
C LEU A 529 -1.66 -24.86 -7.59
N LEU A 530 -2.14 -25.76 -6.72
CA LEU A 530 -1.31 -26.46 -5.73
C LEU A 530 -0.45 -27.58 -6.33
N HIS A 531 -0.97 -28.34 -7.30
CA HIS A 531 -0.32 -29.55 -7.82
C HIS A 531 0.52 -29.31 -9.07
N SER A 532 0.44 -28.13 -9.69
CA SER A 532 1.36 -27.74 -10.77
C SER A 532 2.82 -27.84 -10.30
N PRO A 533 3.70 -28.64 -10.95
CA PRO A 533 5.06 -28.86 -10.47
C PRO A 533 5.87 -27.58 -10.29
N VAL A 534 5.78 -26.66 -11.26
CA VAL A 534 6.48 -25.36 -11.23
C VAL A 534 5.99 -24.49 -10.08
N ARG A 535 4.67 -24.43 -9.86
CA ARG A 535 4.09 -23.60 -8.79
C ARG A 535 4.34 -24.22 -7.42
N ARG A 536 4.21 -25.54 -7.29
CA ARG A 536 4.50 -26.28 -6.06
C ARG A 536 5.95 -26.08 -5.62
N GLN A 537 6.90 -26.12 -6.55
CA GLN A 537 8.31 -25.81 -6.26
C GLN A 537 8.48 -24.36 -5.79
N LYS A 538 7.81 -23.41 -6.44
CA LYS A 538 7.84 -21.98 -6.04
C LYS A 538 7.23 -21.75 -4.65
N LEU A 539 6.12 -22.42 -4.33
CA LEU A 539 5.48 -22.37 -3.01
C LEU A 539 6.38 -22.98 -1.93
N ALA A 540 6.99 -24.14 -2.20
CA ALA A 540 7.93 -24.77 -1.28
C ALA A 540 9.16 -23.88 -1.00
N ALA A 541 9.70 -23.21 -2.02
CA ALA A 541 10.79 -22.24 -1.85
C ALA A 541 10.39 -21.03 -0.97
N MET A 542 9.09 -20.71 -0.91
CA MET A 542 8.53 -19.69 -0.02
C MET A 542 8.13 -20.24 1.36
N GLY A 543 8.46 -21.49 1.68
CA GLY A 543 8.09 -22.14 2.94
C GLY A 543 6.64 -22.60 3.03
N VAL A 544 5.90 -22.63 1.91
CA VAL A 544 4.51 -23.09 1.85
C VAL A 544 4.50 -24.56 1.44
N ASN A 545 4.23 -25.44 2.42
CA ASN A 545 4.05 -26.87 2.19
C ASN A 545 2.57 -27.22 2.33
N ALA A 546 1.87 -27.35 1.20
CA ALA A 546 0.45 -27.68 1.17
C ALA A 546 0.16 -28.77 0.13
N LEU A 547 -0.73 -29.70 0.46
CA LEU A 547 -1.15 -30.81 -0.40
C LEU A 547 -2.64 -31.09 -0.20
N VAL A 548 -3.38 -31.39 -1.27
CA VAL A 548 -4.76 -31.90 -1.16
C VAL A 548 -4.72 -33.42 -1.11
N SER A 549 -5.05 -34.02 0.04
CA SER A 549 -5.03 -35.49 0.21
C SER A 549 -6.36 -36.15 -0.12
N LYS A 550 -7.48 -35.49 0.21
CA LYS A 550 -8.82 -36.03 -0.01
C LYS A 550 -9.75 -34.97 -0.58
N ILE A 551 -10.57 -35.38 -1.54
CA ILE A 551 -11.56 -34.52 -2.18
C ILE A 551 -12.95 -35.16 -2.03
N CYS A 552 -13.84 -34.52 -1.27
CA CYS A 552 -15.22 -34.96 -1.09
C CYS A 552 -16.13 -34.38 -2.17
N VAL A 553 -16.85 -35.26 -2.88
CA VAL A 553 -17.72 -34.93 -4.02
C VAL A 553 -18.91 -35.88 -4.09
N GLN A 554 -20.03 -35.40 -4.63
CA GLN A 554 -21.24 -36.24 -4.83
C GLN A 554 -21.01 -37.43 -5.77
N ASN A 555 -20.26 -37.23 -6.87
CA ASN A 555 -19.94 -38.28 -7.83
C ASN A 555 -18.43 -38.46 -7.98
N VAL A 556 -17.88 -39.46 -7.31
CA VAL A 556 -16.43 -39.77 -7.34
C VAL A 556 -15.91 -40.19 -8.72
N LYS A 557 -16.79 -40.68 -9.61
CA LYS A 557 -16.42 -41.15 -10.96
C LYS A 557 -16.46 -40.07 -12.03
N LYS A 558 -17.03 -38.88 -11.73
CA LYS A 558 -17.13 -37.77 -12.69
C LYS A 558 -15.71 -37.29 -13.08
N ASP A 559 -15.41 -37.23 -14.37
CA ASP A 559 -14.21 -36.54 -14.85
C ASP A 559 -14.35 -35.03 -14.64
N ARG A 560 -13.31 -34.43 -14.07
CA ARG A 560 -13.23 -33.02 -13.70
C ARG A 560 -12.15 -32.26 -14.46
N GLY A 561 -11.38 -32.95 -15.31
CA GLY A 561 -10.27 -32.35 -16.04
C GLY A 561 -9.20 -31.74 -15.13
N LEU A 562 -8.92 -32.38 -13.99
CA LEU A 562 -7.84 -31.96 -13.08
C LEU A 562 -6.49 -32.24 -13.71
N GLN A 563 -5.60 -31.26 -13.63
CA GLN A 563 -4.23 -31.40 -14.11
C GLN A 563 -3.38 -31.96 -12.96
N HIS A 564 -2.46 -32.89 -13.26
CA HIS A 564 -1.51 -33.43 -12.29
C HIS A 564 -2.11 -34.25 -11.13
N LEU A 565 -3.26 -34.91 -11.35
CA LEU A 565 -3.80 -35.88 -10.39
C LEU A 565 -2.85 -37.08 -10.24
N GLY A 566 -2.26 -37.24 -9.05
CA GLY A 566 -1.37 -38.34 -8.68
C GLY A 566 -2.00 -39.30 -7.66
N SER A 567 -1.20 -40.25 -7.16
CA SER A 567 -1.64 -41.24 -6.16
C SER A 567 -1.80 -40.65 -4.74
N GLU A 568 -1.31 -39.45 -4.51
CA GLU A 568 -1.37 -38.76 -3.22
C GLU A 568 -2.74 -38.13 -2.89
N THR A 569 -3.65 -38.07 -3.87
CA THR A 569 -4.99 -37.52 -3.71
C THR A 569 -6.06 -38.57 -4.00
N THR A 570 -7.04 -38.71 -3.10
CA THR A 570 -8.17 -39.64 -3.28
C THR A 570 -9.52 -38.91 -3.28
N PHE A 571 -10.51 -39.49 -3.95
CA PHE A 571 -11.88 -38.99 -3.94
C PHE A 571 -12.75 -39.81 -2.99
N THR A 572 -13.64 -39.14 -2.27
CA THR A 572 -14.66 -39.75 -1.43
C THR A 572 -16.01 -39.06 -1.63
N SER A 573 -17.08 -39.72 -1.24
CA SER A 573 -18.42 -39.14 -1.09
C SER A 573 -18.88 -39.05 0.36
N SER A 574 -18.02 -39.45 1.32
CA SER A 574 -18.31 -39.45 2.75
C SER A 574 -17.65 -38.24 3.42
N TYR A 575 -18.41 -37.48 4.21
CA TYR A 575 -17.88 -36.32 4.92
C TYR A 575 -16.95 -36.74 6.07
N SER A 576 -17.25 -37.85 6.74
CA SER A 576 -16.46 -38.38 7.86
C SER A 576 -15.05 -38.80 7.43
N ASP A 577 -14.87 -39.30 6.20
CA ASP A 577 -13.55 -39.69 5.66
C ASP A 577 -12.54 -38.54 5.65
N ILE A 578 -13.01 -37.29 5.69
CA ILE A 578 -12.20 -36.08 5.77
C ILE A 578 -12.24 -35.47 7.17
N LEU A 579 -13.43 -35.34 7.78
CA LEU A 579 -13.57 -34.68 9.08
C LEU A 579 -12.95 -35.48 10.24
N GLU A 580 -12.94 -36.81 10.16
CA GLU A 580 -12.39 -37.69 11.20
C GLU A 580 -10.93 -38.08 10.94
N ASP A 581 -10.36 -37.76 9.77
CA ASP A 581 -8.97 -38.08 9.44
C ASP A 581 -8.00 -37.20 10.22
N SER A 582 -7.23 -37.80 11.12
CA SER A 582 -6.24 -37.09 11.94
C SER A 582 -5.06 -36.54 11.13
N ASN A 583 -4.82 -37.03 9.92
CA ASN A 583 -3.76 -36.53 9.04
C ASN A 583 -4.15 -35.23 8.35
N ILE A 584 -5.44 -34.90 8.26
CA ILE A 584 -5.94 -33.68 7.63
C ILE A 584 -6.07 -32.59 8.70
N ASN A 585 -5.39 -31.47 8.50
CA ASN A 585 -5.39 -30.35 9.46
C ASN A 585 -6.03 -29.07 8.90
N CYS A 586 -6.38 -29.05 7.61
CA CYS A 586 -7.05 -27.92 6.97
C CYS A 586 -8.18 -28.41 6.07
N ILE A 587 -9.34 -27.76 6.17
CA ILE A 587 -10.52 -28.00 5.36
C ILE A 587 -10.70 -26.83 4.41
N VAL A 588 -10.80 -27.12 3.11
CA VAL A 588 -11.15 -26.14 2.08
C VAL A 588 -12.57 -26.45 1.60
N GLU A 589 -13.53 -25.59 1.95
CA GLU A 589 -14.94 -25.73 1.62
C GLU A 589 -15.32 -24.86 0.41
N LEU A 590 -15.69 -25.53 -0.68
CA LEU A 590 -16.03 -24.96 -1.99
C LEU A 590 -17.28 -25.64 -2.56
N MET A 591 -18.22 -26.01 -1.68
CA MET A 591 -19.51 -26.56 -2.03
C MET A 591 -20.49 -25.45 -2.39
N GLY A 592 -21.54 -25.82 -3.13
CA GLY A 592 -22.73 -24.98 -3.26
C GLY A 592 -23.72 -25.28 -2.13
N GLY A 593 -24.65 -24.35 -1.89
CA GLY A 593 -25.65 -24.49 -0.82
C GLY A 593 -25.12 -24.04 0.55
N VAL A 594 -25.96 -24.15 1.57
CA VAL A 594 -25.66 -23.63 2.92
C VAL A 594 -25.73 -24.73 3.98
N ASP A 595 -26.72 -25.62 3.92
CA ASP A 595 -26.94 -26.62 4.98
C ASP A 595 -25.77 -27.61 5.11
N ASP A 596 -25.40 -28.30 4.03
CA ASP A 596 -24.26 -29.23 4.05
C ASP A 596 -22.93 -28.51 4.34
N ALA A 597 -22.74 -27.32 3.76
CA ALA A 597 -21.54 -26.51 3.96
C ALA A 597 -21.40 -26.09 5.43
N LYS A 598 -22.51 -25.80 6.10
CA LYS A 598 -22.55 -25.50 7.53
C LYS A 598 -22.08 -26.69 8.36
N ASP A 599 -22.61 -27.88 8.09
CA ASP A 599 -22.20 -29.08 8.82
C ASP A 599 -20.71 -29.38 8.66
N VAL A 600 -20.17 -29.20 7.45
CA VAL A 600 -18.74 -29.34 7.16
C VAL A 600 -17.91 -28.29 7.91
N VAL A 601 -18.26 -27.01 7.79
CA VAL A 601 -17.48 -25.92 8.42
C VAL A 601 -17.51 -26.01 9.94
N PHE A 602 -18.70 -26.20 10.53
CA PHE A 602 -18.84 -26.30 11.98
C PHE A 602 -18.20 -27.59 12.50
N GLY A 603 -18.33 -28.70 11.77
CA GLY A 603 -17.67 -29.96 12.09
C GLY A 603 -16.14 -29.84 12.08
N ALA A 604 -15.60 -29.15 11.08
CA ALA A 604 -14.16 -28.91 10.95
C ALA A 604 -13.59 -28.07 12.10
N ILE A 605 -14.26 -26.96 12.46
CA ILE A 605 -13.83 -26.11 13.59
C ILE A 605 -13.88 -26.91 14.90
N LYS A 606 -14.97 -27.65 15.15
CA LYS A 606 -15.10 -28.53 16.34
C LYS A 606 -14.04 -29.62 16.40
N ALA A 607 -13.59 -30.11 15.24
CA ALA A 607 -12.51 -31.09 15.14
C ALA A 607 -11.10 -30.46 15.24
N GLY A 608 -10.99 -29.15 15.49
CA GLY A 608 -9.71 -28.45 15.61
C GLY A 608 -8.97 -28.27 14.29
N LYS A 609 -9.66 -28.36 13.14
CA LYS A 609 -9.07 -28.20 11.81
C LYS A 609 -9.23 -26.75 11.33
N HIS A 610 -8.21 -26.19 10.68
CA HIS A 610 -8.31 -24.89 10.02
C HIS A 610 -9.37 -24.95 8.91
N VAL A 611 -10.06 -23.84 8.64
CA VAL A 611 -11.12 -23.77 7.63
C VAL A 611 -10.84 -22.63 6.67
N ILE A 612 -10.98 -22.91 5.37
CA ILE A 612 -10.97 -21.92 4.30
C ILE A 612 -12.25 -22.12 3.48
N THR A 613 -13.08 -21.08 3.32
CA THR A 613 -14.36 -21.19 2.60
C THR A 613 -14.57 -20.06 1.59
N ALA A 614 -15.23 -20.36 0.47
CA ALA A 614 -15.72 -19.33 -0.48
C ALA A 614 -17.23 -19.03 -0.31
N ASN A 615 -17.86 -19.55 0.75
CA ASN A 615 -19.31 -19.55 0.89
C ASN A 615 -19.84 -18.31 1.62
N LYS A 616 -20.04 -17.23 0.87
CA LYS A 616 -20.60 -15.96 1.35
C LYS A 616 -21.92 -16.08 2.11
N ALA A 617 -22.84 -16.93 1.65
CA ALA A 617 -24.16 -17.07 2.24
C ALA A 617 -24.08 -17.78 3.61
N LEU A 618 -23.22 -18.80 3.71
CA LEU A 618 -22.91 -19.44 4.99
C LEU A 618 -22.30 -18.45 5.98
N VAL A 619 -21.23 -17.75 5.57
CA VAL A 619 -20.50 -16.82 6.43
C VAL A 619 -21.40 -15.67 6.90
N ALA A 620 -22.21 -15.09 6.01
CA ALA A 620 -23.09 -13.98 6.36
C ALA A 620 -24.25 -14.39 7.29
N ASN A 621 -24.88 -15.55 7.05
CA ASN A 621 -26.05 -15.98 7.84
C ASN A 621 -25.67 -16.54 9.21
N PHE A 622 -24.52 -17.22 9.33
CA PHE A 622 -24.07 -17.87 10.56
C PHE A 622 -22.86 -17.19 11.19
N MET A 623 -22.63 -15.91 10.85
CA MET A 623 -21.49 -15.15 11.36
C MET A 623 -21.41 -15.13 12.89
N PRO A 624 -22.51 -14.88 13.64
CA PRO A 624 -22.46 -14.91 15.10
C PRO A 624 -21.99 -16.27 15.65
N GLU A 625 -22.53 -17.36 15.09
CA GLU A 625 -22.23 -18.72 15.52
C GLU A 625 -20.80 -19.14 15.14
N ILE A 626 -20.31 -18.72 13.96
CA ILE A 626 -18.91 -18.93 13.54
C ILE A 626 -17.98 -18.19 14.49
N VAL A 627 -18.23 -16.91 14.77
CA VAL A 627 -17.41 -16.10 15.69
C VAL A 627 -17.37 -16.74 17.08
N GLN A 628 -18.53 -17.15 17.61
CA GLN A 628 -18.61 -17.83 18.90
C GLN A 628 -17.85 -19.17 18.90
N LEU A 629 -17.95 -19.93 17.81
CA LEU A 629 -17.28 -21.22 17.72
C LEU A 629 -15.75 -21.05 17.64
N LEU A 630 -15.25 -20.06 16.89
CA LEU A 630 -13.83 -19.73 16.82
C LEU A 630 -13.27 -19.25 18.17
N GLN A 631 -14.05 -18.50 18.95
CA GLN A 631 -13.67 -18.14 20.32
C GLN A 631 -13.44 -19.37 21.22
N SER A 632 -14.22 -20.45 21.01
CA SER A 632 -14.02 -21.72 21.73
C SER A 632 -12.91 -22.60 21.15
N HIS A 633 -12.37 -22.27 19.97
CA HIS A 633 -11.31 -23.02 19.28
C HIS A 633 -10.20 -22.06 18.81
N PRO A 634 -9.44 -21.43 19.74
CA PRO A 634 -8.51 -20.34 19.43
C PRO A 634 -7.31 -20.76 18.56
N ASP A 635 -7.05 -22.06 18.41
CA ASP A 635 -6.00 -22.60 17.54
C ASP A 635 -6.47 -22.80 16.09
N VAL A 636 -7.79 -22.77 15.85
CA VAL A 636 -8.37 -22.84 14.52
C VAL A 636 -8.19 -21.49 13.82
N ARG A 637 -7.93 -21.56 12.51
CA ARG A 637 -7.80 -20.38 11.64
C ARG A 637 -8.91 -20.46 10.61
N PHE A 638 -9.47 -19.32 10.27
CA PHE A 638 -10.66 -19.22 9.43
C PHE A 638 -10.41 -18.22 8.30
N GLY A 639 -10.12 -18.72 7.11
CA GLY A 639 -9.93 -17.94 5.88
C GLY A 639 -11.20 -17.93 5.06
N TYR A 640 -11.53 -16.78 4.45
CA TYR A 640 -12.71 -16.67 3.60
C TYR A 640 -12.60 -15.56 2.55
N GLU A 641 -11.38 -15.21 2.12
CA GLU A 641 -11.15 -14.14 1.13
C GLU A 641 -11.98 -14.37 -0.14
N ALA A 642 -12.06 -15.63 -0.58
CA ALA A 642 -12.81 -16.02 -1.78
C ALA A 642 -14.33 -15.82 -1.69
N ALA A 643 -14.88 -15.54 -0.49
CA ALA A 643 -16.31 -15.31 -0.31
C ALA A 643 -16.77 -13.96 -0.90
N VAL A 644 -15.90 -12.94 -0.90
CA VAL A 644 -16.27 -11.60 -1.36
C VAL A 644 -15.41 -11.18 -2.54
N ALA A 645 -16.06 -10.69 -3.60
CA ALA A 645 -15.41 -10.09 -4.76
C ALA A 645 -14.38 -10.96 -5.53
N GLY A 646 -14.47 -12.29 -5.41
CA GLY A 646 -13.76 -13.23 -6.29
C GLY A 646 -12.26 -13.16 -6.10
N GLY A 647 -11.54 -12.55 -7.06
CA GLY A 647 -10.08 -12.39 -7.02
C GLY A 647 -9.58 -11.08 -6.41
N ILE A 648 -10.47 -10.18 -6.00
CA ILE A 648 -10.12 -8.92 -5.35
C ILE A 648 -9.81 -9.18 -3.87
N PRO A 649 -8.61 -8.86 -3.35
CA PRO A 649 -8.19 -9.23 -1.99
C PRO A 649 -8.76 -8.28 -0.92
N ILE A 650 -10.08 -8.11 -0.89
CA ILE A 650 -10.74 -7.09 -0.08
C ILE A 650 -10.82 -7.47 1.41
N ILE A 651 -10.96 -8.75 1.76
CA ILE A 651 -11.09 -9.18 3.15
C ILE A 651 -9.76 -8.98 3.89
N HIS A 652 -8.66 -9.50 3.34
CA HIS A 652 -7.32 -9.28 3.89
C HIS A 652 -6.97 -7.79 3.95
N THR A 653 -7.37 -7.01 2.94
CA THR A 653 -7.16 -5.56 2.96
C THR A 653 -7.87 -4.93 4.17
N LEU A 654 -9.15 -5.25 4.42
CA LEU A 654 -9.89 -4.68 5.55
C LEU A 654 -9.43 -5.22 6.92
N GLN A 655 -8.83 -6.40 6.96
CA GLN A 655 -8.22 -6.97 8.17
C GLN A 655 -6.87 -6.35 8.53
N GLY A 656 -6.13 -5.82 7.54
CA GLY A 656 -4.75 -5.35 7.73
C GLY A 656 -4.49 -3.87 7.44
N ALA A 657 -4.96 -3.36 6.30
CA ALA A 657 -4.50 -2.09 5.74
C ALA A 657 -5.09 -0.86 6.43
N TYR A 658 -6.26 -0.99 7.08
CA TYR A 658 -7.00 0.13 7.68
C TYR A 658 -6.91 0.15 9.22
N ASN A 659 -5.97 -0.57 9.84
CA ASN A 659 -5.88 -0.70 11.30
C ASN A 659 -5.51 0.60 12.04
N SER A 660 -4.96 1.60 11.32
CA SER A 660 -4.63 2.92 11.87
C SER A 660 -5.58 4.03 11.39
N ASP A 661 -6.70 3.68 10.77
CA ASP A 661 -7.61 4.61 10.12
C ASP A 661 -9.07 4.29 10.47
N THR A 662 -9.97 5.27 10.31
CA THR A 662 -11.40 5.07 10.51
C THR A 662 -12.08 4.97 9.16
N ILE A 663 -12.62 3.79 8.84
CA ILE A 663 -13.43 3.61 7.64
C ILE A 663 -14.75 4.33 7.83
N THR A 664 -15.11 5.19 6.87
CA THR A 664 -16.36 5.97 6.88
C THR A 664 -17.40 5.37 5.94
N GLU A 665 -16.98 4.75 4.83
CA GLU A 665 -17.87 4.16 3.84
C GLU A 665 -17.21 3.00 3.11
N ILE A 666 -17.96 1.93 2.87
CA ILE A 666 -17.63 0.85 1.94
C ILE A 666 -18.78 0.76 0.94
N ALA A 667 -18.48 0.97 -0.34
CA ALA A 667 -19.45 0.87 -1.42
C ALA A 667 -18.88 0.01 -2.55
N GLY A 668 -19.63 -0.97 -3.04
CA GLY A 668 -19.08 -1.91 -4.01
C GLY A 668 -20.07 -2.46 -5.03
N ILE A 669 -19.59 -2.58 -6.26
CA ILE A 669 -20.16 -3.41 -7.31
C ILE A 669 -19.64 -4.82 -7.08
N MET A 670 -20.45 -5.66 -6.46
CA MET A 670 -20.01 -6.98 -5.99
C MET A 670 -20.67 -8.16 -6.72
N ASN A 671 -21.47 -7.88 -7.75
CA ASN A 671 -22.11 -8.89 -8.59
C ASN A 671 -21.90 -8.61 -10.09
N GLY A 672 -21.16 -9.51 -10.74
CA GLY A 672 -20.78 -9.36 -12.14
C GLY A 672 -21.97 -9.48 -13.10
N THR A 673 -22.96 -10.30 -12.78
CA THR A 673 -24.19 -10.49 -13.58
C THR A 673 -24.97 -9.20 -13.67
N THR A 674 -25.30 -8.59 -12.54
CA THR A 674 -26.06 -7.32 -12.51
C THR A 674 -25.27 -6.16 -13.10
N ASN A 675 -23.94 -6.11 -12.90
CA ASN A 675 -23.13 -5.05 -13.51
C ASN A 675 -23.05 -5.20 -15.03
N TYR A 676 -22.94 -6.43 -15.54
CA TYR A 676 -23.00 -6.70 -16.97
C TYR A 676 -24.36 -6.24 -17.53
N MET A 677 -25.45 -6.62 -16.87
CA MET A 677 -26.79 -6.25 -17.31
C MET A 677 -26.98 -4.73 -17.38
N LEU A 678 -26.66 -4.01 -16.30
CA LEU A 678 -26.79 -2.54 -16.26
C LEU A 678 -25.87 -1.86 -17.29
N SER A 679 -24.63 -2.34 -17.46
CA SER A 679 -23.70 -1.80 -18.46
C SER A 679 -24.22 -2.00 -19.89
N LYS A 680 -24.83 -3.15 -20.16
CA LYS A 680 -25.42 -3.49 -21.47
C LYS A 680 -26.67 -2.65 -21.76
N MET A 681 -27.56 -2.51 -20.76
CA MET A 681 -28.71 -1.60 -20.84
C MET A 681 -28.27 -0.15 -21.11
N GLU A 682 -27.20 0.29 -20.46
CA GLU A 682 -26.62 1.62 -20.67
C GLU A 682 -26.03 1.82 -22.07
N ALA A 683 -25.22 0.86 -22.53
CA ALA A 683 -24.50 0.96 -23.80
C ALA A 683 -25.43 0.84 -25.02
N GLU A 684 -26.40 -0.08 -24.97
CA GLU A 684 -27.23 -0.44 -26.12
C GLU A 684 -28.67 0.05 -26.03
N GLY A 685 -29.10 0.62 -24.89
CA GLY A 685 -30.45 1.13 -24.70
C GLY A 685 -31.53 0.04 -24.67
N VAL A 686 -31.13 -1.20 -24.43
CA VAL A 686 -31.99 -2.40 -24.45
C VAL A 686 -32.76 -2.56 -23.14
N ALA A 687 -33.93 -3.21 -23.20
CA ALA A 687 -34.79 -3.45 -22.04
C ALA A 687 -34.26 -4.59 -21.15
N TYR A 688 -34.62 -4.53 -19.86
CA TYR A 688 -34.18 -5.48 -18.83
C TYR A 688 -34.36 -6.96 -19.23
N ASP A 689 -35.56 -7.36 -19.66
CA ASP A 689 -35.87 -8.76 -19.98
C ASP A 689 -35.02 -9.32 -21.13
N ALA A 690 -34.72 -8.48 -22.13
CA ALA A 690 -33.89 -8.88 -23.26
C ALA A 690 -32.44 -9.12 -22.82
N VAL A 691 -31.91 -8.25 -21.94
CA VAL A 691 -30.56 -8.37 -21.41
C VAL A 691 -30.44 -9.54 -20.43
N LEU A 692 -31.46 -9.80 -19.62
CA LEU A 692 -31.48 -10.96 -18.73
C LEU A 692 -31.38 -12.25 -19.54
N LYS A 693 -32.16 -12.36 -20.62
CA LYS A 693 -32.11 -13.51 -21.52
C LYS A 693 -30.73 -13.67 -22.17
N GLU A 694 -30.13 -12.59 -22.67
CA GLU A 694 -28.77 -12.62 -23.23
C GLU A 694 -27.74 -13.04 -22.17
N ALA A 695 -27.85 -12.52 -20.94
CA ALA A 695 -26.97 -12.91 -19.84
C ALA A 695 -27.09 -14.41 -19.51
N GLN A 696 -28.30 -14.99 -19.60
CA GLN A 696 -28.50 -16.44 -19.44
C GLN A 696 -27.89 -17.24 -20.60
N ASP A 697 -28.10 -16.80 -21.84
CA ASP A 697 -27.56 -17.46 -23.04
C ASP A 697 -26.01 -17.45 -23.05
N LEU A 698 -25.39 -16.38 -22.53
CA LEU A 698 -23.94 -16.25 -22.40
C LEU A 698 -23.36 -16.92 -21.14
N GLY A 699 -24.22 -17.45 -20.25
CA GLY A 699 -23.82 -18.08 -19.00
C GLY A 699 -23.32 -17.11 -17.93
N TYR A 700 -23.66 -15.82 -18.03
CA TYR A 700 -23.48 -14.86 -16.95
C TYR A 700 -24.54 -15.05 -15.85
N ALA A 701 -25.79 -15.35 -16.23
CA ALA A 701 -26.90 -15.57 -15.31
C ALA A 701 -27.35 -17.04 -15.34
N GLU A 702 -27.74 -17.57 -14.19
CA GLU A 702 -28.35 -18.90 -14.11
C GLU A 702 -29.83 -18.87 -14.54
N ALA A 703 -30.43 -20.05 -14.74
CA ALA A 703 -31.84 -20.18 -15.09
C ALA A 703 -32.76 -19.54 -14.04
N ASN A 704 -32.40 -19.64 -12.76
CA ASN A 704 -32.97 -18.85 -11.68
C ASN A 704 -31.95 -17.79 -11.23
N PRO A 705 -32.05 -16.54 -11.70
CA PRO A 705 -31.07 -15.49 -11.44
C PRO A 705 -31.35 -14.71 -10.15
N SER A 706 -32.34 -15.10 -9.34
CA SER A 706 -32.84 -14.31 -8.19
C SER A 706 -31.71 -13.91 -7.22
N ALA A 707 -30.76 -14.81 -6.95
CA ALA A 707 -29.61 -14.50 -6.09
C ALA A 707 -28.82 -13.27 -6.58
N ASP A 708 -28.73 -13.06 -7.90
CA ASP A 708 -28.03 -11.94 -8.53
C ASP A 708 -28.96 -10.73 -8.67
N VAL A 709 -30.07 -10.88 -9.41
CA VAL A 709 -30.89 -9.74 -9.86
C VAL A 709 -31.71 -9.10 -8.74
N ASP A 710 -32.04 -9.87 -7.70
CA ASP A 710 -32.72 -9.35 -6.50
C ASP A 710 -31.72 -8.84 -5.45
N GLY A 711 -30.41 -9.02 -5.68
CA GLY A 711 -29.33 -8.44 -4.88
C GLY A 711 -28.89 -9.27 -3.67
N TYR A 712 -29.39 -10.49 -3.46
CA TYR A 712 -29.07 -11.33 -2.30
C TYR A 712 -27.57 -11.73 -2.21
N ASP A 713 -26.90 -11.89 -3.36
CA ASP A 713 -25.45 -12.11 -3.42
C ASP A 713 -24.67 -10.88 -2.90
N VAL A 714 -25.08 -9.68 -3.31
CA VAL A 714 -24.51 -8.41 -2.83
C VAL A 714 -24.82 -8.21 -1.35
N GLN A 715 -26.03 -8.58 -0.90
CA GLN A 715 -26.48 -8.51 0.50
C GLN A 715 -25.57 -9.34 1.42
N SER A 716 -25.27 -10.57 1.04
CA SER A 716 -24.35 -11.44 1.81
C SER A 716 -22.95 -10.85 1.87
N LYS A 717 -22.45 -10.32 0.75
CA LYS A 717 -21.10 -9.73 0.66
C LYS A 717 -20.97 -8.44 1.47
N ILE A 718 -21.95 -7.53 1.39
CA ILE A 718 -21.88 -6.28 2.15
C ILE A 718 -22.04 -6.52 3.66
N ALA A 719 -22.82 -7.52 4.09
CA ALA A 719 -22.89 -7.93 5.49
C ALA A 719 -21.51 -8.34 6.05
N ILE A 720 -20.73 -9.10 5.26
CA ILE A 720 -19.35 -9.47 5.59
C ILE A 720 -18.44 -8.23 5.67
N LEU A 721 -18.50 -7.36 4.66
CA LEU A 721 -17.67 -6.14 4.65
C LEU A 721 -18.06 -5.16 5.76
N ALA A 722 -19.33 -5.09 6.14
CA ALA A 722 -19.78 -4.25 7.27
C ALA A 722 -19.17 -4.71 8.60
N LYS A 723 -19.02 -6.03 8.77
CA LYS A 723 -18.34 -6.60 9.94
C LYS A 723 -16.85 -6.21 9.96
N LEU A 724 -16.16 -6.31 8.83
CA LEU A 724 -14.73 -5.96 8.74
C LEU A 724 -14.47 -4.45 8.78
N GLY A 725 -15.34 -3.63 8.21
CA GLY A 725 -15.20 -2.18 8.15
C GLY A 725 -15.56 -1.50 9.47
N PHE A 726 -16.68 -1.90 10.05
CA PHE A 726 -17.32 -1.19 11.17
C PHE A 726 -17.52 -2.07 12.41
N ALA A 727 -16.90 -3.25 12.48
CA ALA A 727 -17.09 -4.20 13.59
C ALA A 727 -18.56 -4.59 13.86
N THR A 728 -19.45 -4.39 12.88
CA THR A 728 -20.90 -4.47 13.02
C THR A 728 -21.47 -5.71 12.34
N ILE A 729 -22.29 -6.48 13.06
CA ILE A 729 -22.92 -7.68 12.49
C ILE A 729 -24.28 -7.28 11.90
N ALA A 730 -24.29 -7.00 10.59
CA ALA A 730 -25.52 -6.79 9.84
C ALA A 730 -26.05 -8.14 9.35
N LYS A 731 -27.17 -8.61 9.91
CA LYS A 731 -27.80 -9.85 9.41
C LYS A 731 -28.36 -9.61 8.01
N PRO A 732 -28.17 -10.52 7.05
CA PRO A 732 -28.76 -10.39 5.72
C PRO A 732 -30.27 -10.11 5.76
N ALA A 733 -31.02 -10.84 6.57
CA ALA A 733 -32.46 -10.66 6.73
C ALA A 733 -32.89 -9.25 7.21
N GLU A 734 -32.00 -8.51 7.87
CA GLU A 734 -32.25 -7.16 8.39
C GLU A 734 -31.70 -6.07 7.46
N THR A 735 -31.01 -6.44 6.38
CA THR A 735 -30.36 -5.52 5.43
C THR A 735 -31.32 -5.15 4.30
N PRO A 736 -31.79 -3.89 4.21
CA PRO A 736 -32.65 -3.44 3.12
C PRO A 736 -32.01 -3.74 1.76
N THR A 737 -32.73 -4.46 0.91
CA THR A 737 -32.19 -4.98 -0.35
C THR A 737 -33.19 -4.77 -1.46
N VAL A 738 -32.77 -4.03 -2.49
CA VAL A 738 -33.52 -3.78 -3.71
C VAL A 738 -32.65 -4.24 -4.89
N GLY A 739 -33.23 -5.05 -5.76
CA GLY A 739 -32.61 -5.55 -6.98
C GLY A 739 -32.72 -4.60 -8.17
N ILE A 740 -32.30 -5.07 -9.34
CA ILE A 740 -32.29 -4.29 -10.58
C ILE A 740 -33.53 -4.50 -11.46
N SER A 741 -34.46 -5.37 -11.08
CA SER A 741 -35.62 -5.79 -11.89
C SER A 741 -36.59 -4.66 -12.25
N ARG A 742 -36.64 -3.58 -11.46
CA ARG A 742 -37.48 -2.39 -11.73
C ARG A 742 -36.76 -1.29 -12.54
N VAL A 743 -35.46 -1.45 -12.78
CA VAL A 743 -34.69 -0.52 -13.61
C VAL A 743 -35.08 -0.72 -15.06
N SER A 744 -35.47 0.36 -15.71
CA SER A 744 -35.96 0.42 -17.08
C SER A 744 -35.01 1.23 -17.96
N SER A 745 -35.22 1.16 -19.28
CA SER A 745 -34.48 1.99 -20.24
C SER A 745 -34.68 3.50 -20.00
N ALA A 746 -35.82 3.91 -19.41
CA ALA A 746 -36.04 5.31 -19.08
C ALA A 746 -35.14 5.79 -17.95
N ASP A 747 -34.86 4.95 -16.95
CA ASP A 747 -33.94 5.30 -15.86
C ASP A 747 -32.52 5.54 -16.39
N ILE A 748 -32.09 4.75 -17.37
CA ILE A 748 -30.82 4.93 -18.09
C ILE A 748 -30.79 6.26 -18.86
N VAL A 749 -31.89 6.63 -19.52
CA VAL A 749 -31.98 7.92 -20.24
C VAL A 749 -31.89 9.07 -19.25
N TYR A 750 -32.64 9.01 -18.15
CA TYR A 750 -32.64 10.06 -17.14
C TYR A 750 -31.32 10.15 -16.36
N SER A 751 -30.65 9.02 -16.08
CA SER A 751 -29.33 9.04 -15.45
C SER A 751 -28.31 9.76 -16.33
N LYS A 752 -28.33 9.52 -17.64
CA LYS A 752 -27.46 10.22 -18.61
C LYS A 752 -27.72 11.72 -18.65
N MET A 753 -28.99 12.16 -18.53
CA MET A 753 -29.31 13.60 -18.43
C MET A 753 -28.71 14.25 -17.17
N MET A 754 -28.41 13.47 -16.14
CA MET A 754 -27.77 13.91 -14.89
C MET A 754 -26.25 13.66 -14.86
N ASP A 755 -25.60 13.36 -16.01
CA ASP A 755 -24.19 12.97 -16.08
C ASP A 755 -23.85 11.80 -15.12
N SER A 756 -24.72 10.79 -15.12
CA SER A 756 -24.67 9.66 -14.18
C SER A 756 -25.03 8.33 -14.85
N THR A 757 -24.57 7.24 -14.23
CA THR A 757 -24.95 5.85 -14.56
C THR A 757 -25.74 5.22 -13.40
N ILE A 758 -26.26 4.01 -13.58
CA ILE A 758 -26.92 3.24 -12.54
C ILE A 758 -26.11 1.97 -12.26
N LYS A 759 -25.78 1.73 -10.98
CA LYS A 759 -25.03 0.55 -10.52
C LYS A 759 -25.76 -0.11 -9.36
N LEU A 760 -25.78 -1.44 -9.30
CA LEU A 760 -26.21 -2.17 -8.10
C LEU A 760 -25.07 -2.15 -7.09
N LEU A 761 -25.25 -1.45 -5.97
CA LEU A 761 -24.23 -1.31 -4.94
C LEU A 761 -24.69 -1.95 -3.64
N GLY A 762 -23.76 -2.63 -2.97
CA GLY A 762 -23.82 -2.82 -1.53
C GLY A 762 -23.10 -1.65 -0.86
N VAL A 763 -23.77 -0.97 0.06
CA VAL A 763 -23.25 0.20 0.77
C VAL A 763 -23.32 -0.07 2.27
N ALA A 764 -22.20 0.16 2.96
CA ALA A 764 -22.11 0.20 4.41
C ALA A 764 -21.43 1.52 4.80
N LYS A 765 -22.05 2.32 5.67
CA LYS A 765 -21.59 3.66 5.99
C LYS A 765 -21.74 3.96 7.48
N LEU A 766 -20.70 4.55 8.05
CA LEU A 766 -20.74 5.11 9.41
C LEU A 766 -21.49 6.44 9.37
N LEU A 767 -22.67 6.48 10.01
CA LEU A 767 -23.46 7.71 10.12
C LEU A 767 -22.99 8.56 11.29
N LYS A 768 -22.74 7.91 12.43
CA LYS A 768 -22.18 8.56 13.62
C LYS A 768 -21.18 7.62 14.29
N PRO A 769 -19.98 8.10 14.67
CA PRO A 769 -19.04 7.33 15.47
C PRO A 769 -19.61 7.08 16.87
N ALA A 770 -19.05 6.08 17.56
CA ALA A 770 -19.36 5.84 18.96
C ALA A 770 -18.90 7.05 19.81
N ASP A 771 -19.68 7.40 20.82
CA ASP A 771 -19.31 8.45 21.77
C ASP A 771 -18.91 7.80 23.09
N GLU A 772 -17.60 7.74 23.32
CA GLU A 772 -17.02 7.15 24.53
C GLU A 772 -17.41 7.92 25.81
N LYS A 773 -17.72 9.22 25.72
CA LYS A 773 -18.09 10.05 26.88
C LYS A 773 -19.53 9.82 27.30
N THR A 774 -20.43 9.63 26.35
CA THR A 774 -21.87 9.40 26.63
C THR A 774 -22.25 7.93 26.64
N GLY A 775 -21.36 7.04 26.20
CA GLY A 775 -21.62 5.61 26.05
C GLY A 775 -22.59 5.28 24.92
N LYS A 776 -22.82 6.22 24.00
CA LYS A 776 -23.71 5.99 22.85
C LYS A 776 -23.03 5.09 21.82
N PRO A 777 -23.72 4.04 21.34
CA PRO A 777 -23.18 3.18 20.30
C PRO A 777 -23.00 3.96 18.99
N GLN A 778 -22.13 3.48 18.12
CA GLN A 778 -22.04 4.01 16.77
C GLN A 778 -23.31 3.71 15.96
N GLU A 779 -23.64 4.58 15.00
CA GLU A 779 -24.75 4.39 14.07
C GLU A 779 -24.19 4.02 12.70
N VAL A 780 -24.58 2.85 12.18
CA VAL A 780 -24.13 2.34 10.88
C VAL A 780 -25.34 2.03 10.01
N THR A 781 -25.30 2.42 8.74
CA THR A 781 -26.30 1.99 7.76
C THR A 781 -25.68 0.96 6.81
N VAL A 782 -26.45 -0.08 6.48
CA VAL A 782 -26.06 -1.12 5.51
C VAL A 782 -27.25 -1.39 4.63
N TYR A 783 -27.08 -1.32 3.31
CA TYR A 783 -28.15 -1.59 2.34
C TYR A 783 -27.61 -2.03 0.99
N VAL A 784 -28.49 -2.61 0.18
CA VAL A 784 -28.27 -2.92 -1.24
C VAL A 784 -29.35 -2.25 -2.06
N SER A 785 -28.95 -1.50 -3.09
CA SER A 785 -29.88 -0.83 -4.00
C SER A 785 -29.21 -0.55 -5.34
N PRO A 786 -29.95 -0.47 -6.46
CA PRO A 786 -29.49 0.32 -7.59
C PRO A 786 -29.30 1.76 -7.12
N VAL A 787 -28.17 2.36 -7.46
CA VAL A 787 -27.76 3.71 -7.08
C VAL A 787 -27.46 4.48 -8.35
N VAL A 788 -27.95 5.72 -8.43
CA VAL A 788 -27.52 6.65 -9.47
C VAL A 788 -26.16 7.18 -9.08
N VAL A 789 -25.13 6.88 -9.86
CA VAL A 789 -23.73 7.22 -9.56
C VAL A 789 -23.23 8.23 -10.57
N LYS A 790 -22.77 9.40 -10.12
CA LYS A 790 -22.17 10.41 -11.00
C LYS A 790 -20.94 9.88 -11.72
N HIS A 791 -20.72 10.27 -12.97
CA HIS A 791 -19.53 9.85 -13.74
C HIS A 791 -18.20 10.33 -13.14
N SER A 792 -18.22 11.36 -12.29
CA SER A 792 -17.06 11.80 -11.51
C SER A 792 -16.61 10.80 -10.43
N ASN A 793 -17.45 9.83 -10.06
CA ASN A 793 -17.15 8.81 -9.06
C ASN A 793 -16.48 7.59 -9.73
N VAL A 794 -15.41 7.05 -9.12
CA VAL A 794 -14.67 5.89 -9.64
C VAL A 794 -15.56 4.66 -9.89
N ILE A 795 -16.62 4.49 -9.09
CA ILE A 795 -17.60 3.40 -9.22
C ILE A 795 -18.29 3.43 -10.59
N ALA A 796 -18.57 4.62 -11.14
CA ALA A 796 -19.24 4.78 -12.42
C ALA A 796 -18.43 4.25 -13.60
N SER A 797 -17.09 4.24 -13.48
CA SER A 797 -16.19 3.80 -14.57
C SER A 797 -16.21 2.29 -14.82
N ILE A 798 -16.74 1.51 -13.89
CA ILE A 798 -16.68 0.04 -13.93
C ILE A 798 -17.81 -0.52 -14.77
N SER A 799 -17.44 -1.34 -15.75
CA SER A 799 -18.36 -1.90 -16.74
C SER A 799 -18.21 -3.41 -16.93
N GLY A 800 -19.21 -4.03 -17.55
CA GLY A 800 -19.23 -5.46 -17.82
C GLY A 800 -19.36 -6.28 -16.54
N ALA A 801 -18.74 -7.47 -16.51
CA ALA A 801 -18.76 -8.36 -15.35
C ALA A 801 -17.66 -8.07 -14.31
N THR A 802 -17.03 -6.90 -14.37
CA THR A 802 -15.99 -6.48 -13.44
C THR A 802 -16.60 -6.04 -12.11
N ASN A 803 -15.96 -6.42 -11.00
CA ASN A 803 -16.33 -5.96 -9.67
C ASN A 803 -15.39 -4.85 -9.20
N LEU A 804 -15.90 -4.05 -8.26
CA LEU A 804 -15.13 -3.03 -7.55
C LEU A 804 -15.62 -2.93 -6.10
N VAL A 805 -14.69 -2.72 -5.18
CA VAL A 805 -15.00 -2.25 -3.82
C VAL A 805 -14.25 -0.94 -3.59
N ASN A 806 -14.98 0.13 -3.30
CA ASN A 806 -14.44 1.41 -2.89
C ASN A 806 -14.53 1.52 -1.37
N VAL A 807 -13.42 1.85 -0.73
CA VAL A 807 -13.33 2.08 0.72
C VAL A 807 -12.93 3.53 0.94
N ARG A 808 -13.73 4.25 1.73
CA ARG A 808 -13.44 5.62 2.17
C ARG A 808 -13.07 5.62 3.65
N SER A 809 -12.11 6.45 4.01
CA SER A 809 -11.65 6.60 5.38
C SER A 809 -11.11 8.00 5.63
N ASP A 810 -10.93 8.38 6.90
CA ASP A 810 -10.54 9.73 7.28
C ASP A 810 -9.18 10.16 6.68
N ASN A 811 -8.22 9.24 6.60
CA ASN A 811 -6.85 9.57 6.16
C ASN A 811 -6.54 9.21 4.69
N LEU A 812 -7.25 8.23 4.10
CA LEU A 812 -7.04 7.83 2.71
C LEU A 812 -8.06 8.40 1.72
N ASP A 813 -9.12 9.05 2.21
CA ASP A 813 -10.28 9.58 1.48
C ASP A 813 -11.02 8.54 0.63
N SER A 814 -10.41 7.99 -0.43
CA SER A 814 -11.00 6.96 -1.28
C SER A 814 -9.94 6.01 -1.85
N SER A 815 -10.15 4.71 -1.69
CA SER A 815 -9.33 3.63 -2.24
C SER A 815 -10.19 2.60 -2.96
N ALA A 816 -9.93 2.37 -4.25
CA ALA A 816 -10.71 1.47 -5.09
C ALA A 816 -9.95 0.19 -5.44
N TYR A 817 -10.57 -0.96 -5.18
CA TYR A 817 -10.04 -2.29 -5.51
C TYR A 817 -10.88 -2.87 -6.64
N VAL A 818 -10.24 -3.16 -7.79
CA VAL A 818 -10.94 -3.51 -9.04
C VAL A 818 -10.41 -4.82 -9.58
N GLY A 819 -11.31 -5.68 -10.05
CA GLY A 819 -10.92 -6.95 -10.65
C GLY A 819 -12.09 -7.88 -10.95
N PRO A 820 -11.78 -9.09 -11.45
CA PRO A 820 -12.79 -10.11 -11.72
C PRO A 820 -13.44 -10.59 -10.41
N GLY A 821 -14.77 -10.42 -10.32
CA GLY A 821 -15.59 -10.81 -9.17
C GLY A 821 -15.92 -12.28 -9.03
N ALA A 822 -15.60 -13.08 -10.06
CA ALA A 822 -15.87 -14.51 -10.14
C ALA A 822 -14.91 -15.15 -11.17
N GLY A 823 -14.94 -16.49 -11.24
CA GLY A 823 -14.22 -17.28 -12.23
C GLY A 823 -13.26 -18.29 -11.61
N ARG A 824 -12.89 -19.31 -12.40
CA ARG A 824 -12.04 -20.43 -11.96
C ARG A 824 -10.79 -19.99 -11.21
N PHE A 825 -9.93 -19.23 -11.88
CA PHE A 825 -8.65 -18.83 -11.31
C PHE A 825 -8.70 -17.60 -10.42
N PRO A 826 -9.52 -16.57 -10.69
CA PRO A 826 -9.69 -15.45 -9.75
C PRO A 826 -10.10 -15.90 -8.35
N THR A 827 -11.18 -16.68 -8.24
CA THR A 827 -11.66 -17.16 -6.92
C THR A 827 -10.69 -18.18 -6.33
N ALA A 828 -10.11 -19.08 -7.13
CA ALA A 828 -9.10 -20.01 -6.64
C ALA A 828 -7.85 -19.29 -6.12
N ASN A 829 -7.45 -18.16 -6.71
CA ASN A 829 -6.32 -17.36 -6.23
C ASN A 829 -6.56 -16.79 -4.84
N SER A 830 -7.78 -16.36 -4.52
CA SER A 830 -8.14 -15.91 -3.17
C SER A 830 -8.09 -17.05 -2.15
N VAL A 831 -8.60 -18.24 -2.50
CA VAL A 831 -8.43 -19.46 -1.67
C VAL A 831 -6.95 -19.78 -1.48
N MET A 832 -6.14 -19.66 -2.52
CA MET A 832 -4.69 -19.88 -2.44
C MET A 832 -3.99 -18.89 -1.52
N ASN A 833 -4.44 -17.62 -1.47
CA ASN A 833 -3.88 -16.64 -0.55
C ASN A 833 -4.15 -17.02 0.91
N ASP A 834 -5.37 -17.48 1.23
CA ASP A 834 -5.69 -17.99 2.57
C ASP A 834 -4.82 -19.21 2.93
N ILE A 835 -4.62 -20.14 1.98
CA ILE A 835 -3.74 -21.31 2.15
C ILE A 835 -2.29 -20.89 2.41
N ILE A 836 -1.77 -19.92 1.64
CA ILE A 836 -0.39 -19.44 1.76
C ILE A 836 -0.18 -18.75 3.11
N GLN A 837 -1.08 -17.86 3.52
CA GLN A 837 -1.00 -17.15 4.79
C GLN A 837 -1.00 -18.14 5.95
N LEU A 838 -1.91 -19.13 5.91
CA LEU A 838 -2.01 -20.17 6.91
C LEU A 838 -0.74 -21.05 6.97
N ALA A 839 -0.24 -21.51 5.82
CA ALA A 839 0.94 -22.38 5.75
C ALA A 839 2.22 -21.69 6.24
N ARG A 840 2.34 -20.37 6.00
CA ARG A 840 3.49 -19.59 6.47
C ARG A 840 3.49 -19.36 7.98
N GLY A 841 2.34 -19.53 8.64
CA GLY A 841 2.17 -19.17 10.04
C GLY A 841 2.20 -17.65 10.24
N ASP A 842 1.83 -16.88 9.22
CA ASP A 842 1.72 -15.42 9.31
C ASP A 842 0.81 -15.06 10.50
N ALA A 843 1.05 -13.89 11.12
CA ALA A 843 0.28 -13.46 12.29
C ALA A 843 -1.23 -13.57 11.98
N PRO A 844 -2.03 -14.19 12.88
CA PRO A 844 -3.44 -14.40 12.63
C PRO A 844 -4.12 -13.06 12.48
N LEU A 845 -4.60 -12.77 11.28
CA LEU A 845 -5.56 -11.71 11.06
C LEU A 845 -6.85 -12.10 11.79
N ASP A 846 -7.40 -11.19 12.60
CA ASP A 846 -8.71 -11.43 13.22
C ASP A 846 -9.72 -11.64 12.08
N PRO A 847 -10.37 -12.81 12.00
CA PRO A 847 -11.23 -13.10 10.88
C PRO A 847 -12.41 -12.13 10.80
N PHE A 848 -12.93 -11.57 11.90
CA PHE A 848 -14.17 -10.77 11.86
C PHE A 848 -14.14 -9.42 12.61
N LYS A 849 -13.01 -9.01 13.21
CA LYS A 849 -12.89 -7.89 14.17
C LYS A 849 -13.81 -8.05 15.39
N ALA A 850 -13.32 -7.72 16.58
CA ALA A 850 -14.16 -7.70 17.78
C ALA A 850 -15.38 -6.77 17.61
N SER A 851 -16.58 -7.24 17.98
CA SER A 851 -17.80 -6.43 17.87
C SER A 851 -17.79 -5.25 18.85
N VAL A 852 -18.23 -4.08 18.39
CA VAL A 852 -18.46 -2.89 19.22
C VAL A 852 -19.96 -2.64 19.39
N PRO A 853 -20.43 -1.89 20.41
CA PRO A 853 -21.82 -1.47 20.49
C PRO A 853 -22.22 -0.65 19.25
N PHE A 854 -23.26 -1.07 18.56
CA PHE A 854 -23.76 -0.41 17.35
C PHE A 854 -25.29 -0.37 17.32
N THR A 855 -25.82 0.57 16.54
CA THR A 855 -27.21 0.60 16.09
C THR A 855 -27.22 0.56 14.57
N LEU A 856 -27.89 -0.44 14.00
CA LEU A 856 -28.16 -0.44 12.57
C LEU A 856 -29.27 0.56 12.28
N GLN A 857 -28.99 1.51 11.40
CA GLN A 857 -29.93 2.53 10.98
C GLN A 857 -30.36 2.28 9.52
N PRO A 858 -31.47 1.55 9.29
CA PRO A 858 -31.96 1.27 7.95
C PRO A 858 -32.61 2.50 7.29
N ASP A 859 -32.96 3.52 8.08
CA ASP A 859 -33.48 4.80 7.61
C ASP A 859 -32.37 5.85 7.57
N TYR A 860 -31.74 5.97 6.40
CA TYR A 860 -30.58 6.83 6.17
C TYR A 860 -30.94 8.05 5.34
N GLU A 861 -30.08 9.08 5.43
CA GLU A 861 -30.18 10.29 4.63
C GLU A 861 -29.41 10.15 3.31
N ALA A 862 -30.04 10.55 2.21
CA ALA A 862 -29.41 10.66 0.90
C ALA A 862 -30.17 11.65 0.01
N HIS A 863 -29.59 12.00 -1.13
CA HIS A 863 -30.36 12.48 -2.27
C HIS A 863 -31.03 11.29 -2.95
N PHE A 864 -32.26 11.48 -3.44
CA PHE A 864 -33.01 10.42 -4.11
C PHE A 864 -33.45 10.84 -5.50
N TYR A 865 -33.26 9.93 -6.45
CA TYR A 865 -33.90 9.90 -7.75
C TYR A 865 -35.26 9.22 -7.59
N VAL A 866 -36.35 9.84 -8.06
CA VAL A 866 -37.70 9.27 -8.00
C VAL A 866 -38.35 9.32 -9.38
N ARG A 867 -38.49 8.17 -10.04
CA ARG A 867 -39.24 8.03 -11.30
C ARG A 867 -40.73 7.84 -11.00
N ILE A 868 -41.56 8.67 -11.62
CA ILE A 868 -43.03 8.62 -11.50
C ILE A 868 -43.61 8.37 -12.89
N THR A 869 -44.44 7.33 -13.00
CA THR A 869 -45.14 6.95 -14.24
C THR A 869 -46.61 7.36 -14.13
N ILE A 870 -47.08 8.17 -15.08
CA ILE A 870 -48.40 8.81 -15.05
C ILE A 870 -49.16 8.72 -16.38
N THR A 871 -50.45 8.94 -16.30
CA THR A 871 -51.27 9.44 -17.41
C THR A 871 -51.18 10.97 -17.41
N ASP A 872 -50.76 11.58 -18.52
CA ASP A 872 -50.52 13.02 -18.64
C ASP A 872 -51.80 13.85 -18.40
N GLY A 873 -51.65 14.99 -17.71
CA GLY A 873 -52.77 15.84 -17.32
C GLY A 873 -52.35 17.11 -16.57
N LEU A 874 -53.29 18.03 -16.39
CA LEU A 874 -53.05 19.27 -15.66
C LEU A 874 -52.96 19.02 -14.15
N GLY A 875 -52.04 19.73 -13.49
CA GLY A 875 -51.92 19.71 -12.03
C GLY A 875 -51.06 18.57 -11.46
N VAL A 876 -50.50 17.70 -12.30
CA VAL A 876 -49.61 16.60 -11.89
C VAL A 876 -48.44 17.11 -11.05
N ILE A 877 -47.63 18.03 -11.60
CA ILE A 877 -46.45 18.57 -10.90
C ILE A 877 -46.84 19.26 -9.59
N ARG A 878 -47.99 19.97 -9.57
CA ARG A 878 -48.53 20.60 -8.35
C ARG A 878 -48.83 19.57 -7.26
N HIS A 879 -49.51 18.47 -7.60
CA HIS A 879 -49.82 17.42 -6.64
C HIS A 879 -48.57 16.72 -6.12
N VAL A 880 -47.60 16.45 -6.99
CA VAL A 880 -46.32 15.85 -6.59
C VAL A 880 -45.55 16.78 -5.66
N GLY A 881 -45.47 18.08 -5.97
CA GLY A 881 -44.85 19.09 -5.10
C GLY A 881 -45.55 19.21 -3.74
N GLN A 882 -46.89 19.22 -3.73
CA GLN A 882 -47.67 19.25 -2.49
C GLN A 882 -47.41 18.01 -1.61
N LEU A 883 -47.42 16.81 -2.20
CA LEU A 883 -47.16 15.57 -1.44
C LEU A 883 -45.71 15.45 -0.98
N ALA A 884 -44.76 16.02 -1.71
CA ALA A 884 -43.37 16.14 -1.26
C ALA A 884 -43.26 17.03 -0.02
N GLU A 885 -43.88 18.21 -0.04
CA GLU A 885 -43.96 19.13 1.11
C GLU A 885 -44.62 18.48 2.32
N GLU A 886 -45.79 17.86 2.15
CA GLU A 886 -46.53 17.17 3.23
C GLU A 886 -45.76 15.99 3.84
N SER A 887 -44.83 15.39 3.08
CA SER A 887 -43.94 14.32 3.55
C SER A 887 -42.60 14.86 4.06
N GLY A 888 -42.38 16.17 4.04
CA GLY A 888 -41.16 16.83 4.48
C GLY A 888 -39.95 16.53 3.59
N VAL A 889 -40.17 16.39 2.28
CA VAL A 889 -39.16 16.16 1.24
C VAL A 889 -39.04 17.40 0.37
N SER A 890 -37.84 17.97 0.28
CA SER A 890 -37.56 19.08 -0.63
C SER A 890 -37.14 18.55 -2.00
N ILE A 891 -37.68 19.13 -3.07
CA ILE A 891 -37.35 18.79 -4.46
C ILE A 891 -36.17 19.65 -4.92
N TYR A 892 -35.10 18.99 -5.38
CA TYR A 892 -33.94 19.63 -6.00
C TYR A 892 -34.17 19.92 -7.49
N SER A 893 -34.68 18.93 -8.24
CA SER A 893 -34.92 19.09 -9.68
C SER A 893 -36.07 18.22 -10.19
N ILE A 894 -36.65 18.61 -11.32
CA ILE A 894 -37.65 17.83 -12.06
C ILE A 894 -37.15 17.68 -13.50
N LEU A 895 -37.02 16.44 -13.95
CA LEU A 895 -36.56 16.09 -15.30
C LEU A 895 -37.70 15.42 -16.05
N GLN A 896 -38.01 15.93 -17.24
CA GLN A 896 -39.03 15.36 -18.10
C GLN A 896 -38.52 15.33 -19.54
N ALA A 897 -38.40 14.13 -20.09
CA ALA A 897 -38.11 13.93 -21.51
C ALA A 897 -39.35 14.27 -22.36
N PRO A 898 -39.18 14.52 -23.68
CA PRO A 898 -40.30 14.78 -24.57
C PRO A 898 -41.39 13.70 -24.48
N ILE A 899 -42.64 14.10 -24.32
CA ILE A 899 -43.79 13.18 -24.21
C ILE A 899 -44.07 12.56 -25.60
N ILE A 900 -43.94 11.25 -25.69
CA ILE A 900 -44.26 10.47 -26.91
C ILE A 900 -45.65 9.83 -26.77
N ASP A 901 -45.96 9.28 -25.59
CA ASP A 901 -47.25 8.68 -25.25
C ASP A 901 -47.84 9.37 -24.03
N ARG A 902 -48.95 10.11 -24.21
CA ARG A 902 -49.65 10.80 -23.12
C ARG A 902 -50.33 9.82 -22.16
N ALA A 903 -50.60 8.59 -22.60
CA ALA A 903 -51.13 7.55 -21.75
C ALA A 903 -50.04 6.84 -20.94
N ASN A 904 -48.75 7.16 -21.12
CA ASN A 904 -47.65 6.59 -20.34
C ASN A 904 -46.46 7.54 -20.33
N VAL A 905 -46.53 8.56 -19.47
CA VAL A 905 -45.47 9.54 -19.29
C VAL A 905 -44.65 9.20 -18.06
N GLN A 906 -43.34 9.19 -18.22
CA GLN A 906 -42.40 9.03 -17.12
C GLN A 906 -41.64 10.33 -16.95
N PHE A 907 -41.53 10.82 -15.73
CA PHE A 907 -40.68 11.94 -15.37
C PHE A 907 -40.00 11.64 -14.03
N VAL A 908 -38.95 12.39 -13.73
CA VAL A 908 -38.10 12.18 -12.56
C VAL A 908 -38.12 13.40 -11.68
N VAL A 909 -38.19 13.17 -10.38
CA VAL A 909 -37.93 14.16 -9.35
C VAL A 909 -36.66 13.75 -8.62
N THR A 910 -35.73 14.68 -8.44
CA THR A 910 -34.60 14.47 -7.52
C THR A 910 -34.82 15.26 -6.24
N THR A 911 -34.44 14.70 -5.09
CA THR A 911 -34.61 15.34 -3.79
C THR A 911 -33.32 16.03 -3.31
N GLU A 912 -33.47 17.00 -2.41
CA GLU A 912 -32.40 17.36 -1.47
C GLU A 912 -32.14 16.19 -0.49
N THR A 913 -31.12 16.31 0.36
CA THR A 913 -30.86 15.34 1.43
C THR A 913 -32.13 15.09 2.25
N SER A 914 -32.62 13.86 2.20
CA SER A 914 -33.88 13.44 2.81
C SER A 914 -33.72 12.07 3.46
N LEU A 915 -34.49 11.79 4.51
CA LEU A 915 -34.59 10.44 5.09
C LEU A 915 -35.34 9.51 4.12
N LEU A 916 -34.87 8.27 3.99
CA LEU A 916 -35.49 7.24 3.16
C LEU A 916 -36.97 7.01 3.51
N SER A 917 -37.34 7.03 4.80
CA SER A 917 -38.71 6.88 5.28
C SER A 917 -39.64 7.97 4.77
N LYS A 918 -39.16 9.22 4.69
CA LYS A 918 -39.91 10.36 4.14
C LYS A 918 -40.12 10.22 2.65
N VAL A 919 -39.09 9.81 1.91
CA VAL A 919 -39.18 9.54 0.46
C VAL A 919 -40.13 8.39 0.17
N ARG A 920 -40.10 7.31 0.97
CA ARG A 920 -41.08 6.22 0.90
C ARG A 920 -42.51 6.71 1.15
N SER A 921 -42.71 7.52 2.19
CA SER A 921 -44.03 8.11 2.48
C SER A 921 -44.53 8.98 1.33
N MET A 922 -43.66 9.82 0.75
CA MET A 922 -43.95 10.59 -0.46
C MET A 922 -44.35 9.67 -1.63
N CYS A 923 -43.58 8.62 -1.91
CA CYS A 923 -43.87 7.68 -3.01
C CYS A 923 -45.19 6.93 -2.81
N GLN A 924 -45.52 6.52 -1.59
CA GLN A 924 -46.79 5.86 -1.25
C GLN A 924 -47.99 6.79 -1.46
N LYS A 925 -47.89 8.05 -1.01
CA LYS A 925 -48.95 9.04 -1.25
C LYS A 925 -49.12 9.34 -2.74
N ILE A 926 -48.00 9.46 -3.49
CA ILE A 926 -48.03 9.66 -4.94
C ILE A 926 -48.68 8.47 -5.63
N ALA A 927 -48.34 7.23 -5.26
CA ALA A 927 -48.91 6.01 -5.82
C ALA A 927 -50.45 5.92 -5.66
N ALA A 928 -51.02 6.59 -4.65
CA ALA A 928 -52.46 6.62 -4.42
C ALA A 928 -53.21 7.63 -5.33
N LEU A 929 -52.51 8.46 -6.10
CA LEU A 929 -53.13 9.42 -7.02
C LEU A 929 -53.73 8.69 -8.23
N PRO A 930 -54.91 9.12 -8.71
CA PRO A 930 -55.66 8.39 -9.74
C PRO A 930 -54.99 8.36 -11.12
N PHE A 931 -54.03 9.27 -11.37
CA PHE A 931 -53.29 9.34 -12.62
C PHE A 931 -51.94 8.63 -12.59
N VAL A 932 -51.50 8.10 -11.44
CA VAL A 932 -50.24 7.36 -11.31
C VAL A 932 -50.48 5.89 -11.62
N GLN A 933 -49.63 5.30 -12.45
CA GLN A 933 -49.87 3.96 -13.04
C GLN A 933 -49.21 2.83 -12.28
N GLU A 934 -48.11 3.12 -11.60
CA GLU A 934 -47.32 2.17 -10.82
C GLU A 934 -46.70 2.89 -9.63
N GLU A 935 -46.28 2.12 -8.63
CA GLU A 935 -45.53 2.66 -7.52
C GLU A 935 -44.26 3.36 -8.03
N PRO A 936 -43.96 4.60 -7.60
CA PRO A 936 -42.74 5.28 -7.98
C PRO A 936 -41.49 4.44 -7.68
N LEU A 937 -40.51 4.47 -8.58
CA LEU A 937 -39.19 3.90 -8.33
C LEU A 937 -38.33 4.98 -7.68
N TYR A 938 -37.76 4.70 -6.52
CA TYR A 938 -36.81 5.60 -5.87
C TYR A 938 -35.44 4.92 -5.75
N LEU A 939 -34.38 5.64 -6.09
CA LEU A 939 -32.98 5.19 -6.04
C LEU A 939 -32.15 6.26 -5.29
N PRO A 940 -31.24 5.89 -4.37
CA PRO A 940 -30.30 6.85 -3.83
C PRO A 940 -29.34 7.36 -4.93
N ILE A 941 -28.83 8.58 -4.73
CA ILE A 941 -27.83 9.22 -5.61
C ILE A 941 -26.51 9.33 -4.85
N MET A 942 -25.40 8.97 -5.50
CA MET A 942 -24.03 9.01 -4.98
C MET A 942 -23.09 9.84 -5.86
#